data_AF-A0A660LEX3-F1
#
_entry.id   AF-A0A660LEX3-F1
#
_cell.length_a   1.000
_cell.length_b   1.000
_cell.length_c   1.000
_cell.angle_alpha   90.00
_cell.angle_beta   90.00
_cell.angle_gamma   90.00
#
_symmetry.space_group_name_H-M   'P 1'
#
loop_
_entity.id
_entity.type
_entity.pdbx_description
1 polymer ?
#
loop_
_entity_poly.entity_id
_entity_poly.type
_entity_poly.pdbx_seq_one_letter_code
_entity_poly.pdbx_strand_id
1 'polypeptide(L)'
;MTLAEYAIGQDDSTGTYCYRLEFAAAHLGSIRGGNASKLLIYKRKSGDGWHFDEAAFDSVDAAWERVRQDFVSALDSAAENSWPRLADLDALRTGPALLVKTLHTYFPDRVLPIASSAHLRHFLGLLDREEASNQSLSAIELNLALLEELRRISPGGSTFRTNEFERFLYRFFSPVSAPTWLKISPGRQGMHWDAFLAANIMAVGWEAIGDLRDFGSKAEFRAAYDEAYADPAHVRARKANALWRLTELRAGDRIVANRGKSKILAVGTVVEPLYEYQPQREFYRHVVHVEWDTGYARDIPPQNGWLNTIDKVTAAQRALIEASDVGPKPTVEVDPLYTWLASALEAKGQVVLYGPPGTGKTFHARRFAAWWLRERAGHAKPEAAFADSEALVAAERQLAGSGLAETAWLIVANPKQWSWSDLFKDGKIDFGYRRLKRNYPKVQVGDLVFGYESSPTKRLVALARVSRAFGVAEGKDAPTIDLEPLHPIENGPTYDDIVSDELLTRSEAVFNGFQGTLFALSGAETQRLSTLVGQADASTIEYLEEGDQIGQLTFTTFHPSYGYEDFVEGFRPVPDASGELALQLEDGVFKRVCLAALADPGRPYLLVIDEINRANVAKVLGELITLLEVDKRGLQVTLPQSKERFVVPPNVYLLGTMNTADRSITLMDVALRRRFAFIELMPRPDQLEQAVGTLKLEDFLAGLNREVARVAGREKQIGHAYLMPGGQPVEEAADFARIFRLEILPLLQEYCYEEYGQLQQVLGPELVDVDAQGFKEDVLEDPDALVQALAGRFSASAAESDEPS
;
A
#
# COMPACT_ATOMS: atom_id res chain seq x y z
N MET A 1 -49.64 -24.12 30.11
CA MET A 1 -49.07 -24.28 28.76
C MET A 1 -49.03 -25.77 28.46
N THR A 2 -49.68 -26.18 27.38
CA THR A 2 -49.60 -27.55 26.85
C THR A 2 -48.33 -27.75 26.02
N LEU A 3 -47.94 -28.99 25.72
CA LEU A 3 -46.78 -29.26 24.84
C LEU A 3 -46.97 -28.63 23.45
N ALA A 4 -48.21 -28.62 22.94
CA ALA A 4 -48.55 -28.01 21.66
C ALA A 4 -48.35 -26.48 21.67
N GLU A 5 -48.63 -25.82 22.80
CA GLU A 5 -48.40 -24.38 22.97
C GLU A 5 -46.92 -24.04 23.19
N TYR A 6 -46.10 -25.00 23.59
CA TYR A 6 -44.67 -24.82 23.83
C TYR A 6 -43.82 -24.98 22.58
N ALA A 7 -43.92 -26.14 21.92
CA ALA A 7 -42.93 -26.63 20.98
C ALA A 7 -43.13 -26.14 19.53
N ILE A 8 -42.04 -26.08 18.76
CA ILE A 8 -42.08 -25.83 17.32
C ILE A 8 -42.16 -27.14 16.51
N GLY A 9 -42.42 -27.03 15.20
CA GLY A 9 -42.42 -28.15 14.26
C GLY A 9 -43.81 -28.73 13.97
N GLN A 10 -44.86 -28.07 14.48
CA GLN A 10 -46.26 -28.34 14.19
C GLN A 10 -46.74 -27.52 12.98
N ASP A 11 -47.88 -27.91 12.38
CA ASP A 11 -48.42 -27.29 11.16
C ASP A 11 -48.61 -25.77 11.29
N ASP A 12 -49.03 -25.29 12.46
CA ASP A 12 -48.91 -23.88 12.86
C ASP A 12 -48.07 -23.78 14.14
N SER A 13 -46.84 -23.29 13.99
CA SER A 13 -45.94 -23.02 15.11
C SER A 13 -45.86 -21.54 15.48
N THR A 14 -46.53 -20.63 14.74
CA THR A 14 -46.31 -19.17 14.87
C THR A 14 -46.73 -18.61 16.23
N GLY A 15 -47.68 -19.28 16.90
CA GLY A 15 -48.17 -18.91 18.21
C GLY A 15 -47.39 -19.49 19.39
N THR A 16 -46.49 -20.46 19.18
CA THR A 16 -45.92 -21.26 20.28
C THR A 16 -44.82 -20.53 21.04
N TYR A 17 -44.57 -20.94 22.28
CA TYR A 17 -43.59 -20.31 23.17
C TYR A 17 -42.18 -20.30 22.58
N CYS A 18 -41.69 -21.46 22.11
CA CYS A 18 -40.39 -21.59 21.48
C CYS A 18 -40.28 -20.76 20.21
N TYR A 19 -41.34 -20.70 19.39
CA TYR A 19 -41.36 -19.84 18.21
C TYR A 19 -41.30 -18.36 18.57
N ARG A 20 -42.07 -17.91 19.57
CA ARG A 20 -42.06 -16.52 20.01
C ARG A 20 -40.70 -16.12 20.56
N LEU A 21 -40.08 -16.97 21.37
CA LEU A 21 -38.73 -16.71 21.90
C LEU A 21 -37.67 -16.74 20.79
N GLU A 22 -37.74 -17.65 19.83
CA GLU A 22 -36.72 -17.73 18.78
C GLU A 22 -36.91 -16.66 17.69
N PHE A 23 -38.14 -16.43 17.25
CA PHE A 23 -38.44 -15.60 16.08
C PHE A 23 -39.10 -14.27 16.42
N ALA A 24 -40.03 -14.18 17.37
CA ALA A 24 -40.73 -12.91 17.63
C ALA A 24 -39.97 -11.95 18.57
N ALA A 25 -39.21 -12.49 19.53
CA ALA A 25 -38.54 -11.71 20.58
C ALA A 25 -37.07 -11.39 20.25
N ALA A 26 -36.74 -11.03 19.00
CA ALA A 26 -35.36 -10.82 18.57
C ALA A 26 -34.65 -9.66 19.29
N HIS A 27 -35.41 -8.66 19.75
CA HIS A 27 -34.91 -7.48 20.48
C HIS A 27 -34.43 -7.79 21.91
N LEU A 28 -34.72 -9.00 22.45
CA LEU A 28 -34.32 -9.48 23.78
C LEU A 28 -33.14 -10.46 23.71
N GLY A 29 -32.25 -10.30 22.72
CA GLY A 29 -31.16 -11.22 22.42
C GLY A 29 -31.58 -12.35 21.48
N SER A 30 -30.83 -12.60 20.41
CA SER A 30 -31.16 -13.65 19.44
C SER A 30 -30.76 -15.03 19.95
N ILE A 31 -31.68 -15.99 19.90
CA ILE A 31 -31.36 -17.42 20.02
C ILE A 31 -31.51 -18.13 18.67
N ARG A 32 -31.56 -17.40 17.56
CA ARG A 32 -31.67 -17.97 16.19
C ARG A 32 -30.35 -18.59 15.74
N GLY A 33 -30.44 -19.64 14.92
CA GLY A 33 -29.27 -20.39 14.44
C GLY A 33 -28.84 -21.49 15.41
N GLY A 34 -28.12 -22.50 14.91
CA GLY A 34 -27.78 -23.72 15.66
C GLY A 34 -28.85 -24.81 15.59
N ASN A 35 -28.58 -25.94 16.24
CA ASN A 35 -29.47 -27.12 16.25
C ASN A 35 -30.76 -26.82 17.08
N ALA A 36 -31.91 -27.32 16.60
CA ALA A 36 -33.19 -27.23 17.30
C ALA A 36 -33.20 -27.94 18.66
N SER A 37 -32.22 -28.81 18.94
CA SER A 37 -32.00 -29.44 20.24
C SER A 37 -31.94 -28.44 21.42
N LYS A 38 -31.50 -27.20 21.19
CA LYS A 38 -31.51 -26.12 22.20
C LYS A 38 -32.91 -25.78 22.75
N LEU A 39 -33.97 -26.17 22.04
CA LEU A 39 -35.36 -25.98 22.44
C LEU A 39 -35.88 -27.12 23.33
N LEU A 40 -35.01 -28.10 23.65
CA LEU A 40 -35.27 -29.29 24.47
C LEU A 40 -36.25 -30.27 23.82
N ILE A 41 -37.49 -29.81 23.55
CA ILE A 41 -38.57 -30.61 22.96
C ILE A 41 -39.11 -29.92 21.71
N TYR A 42 -39.12 -30.63 20.58
CA TYR A 42 -39.68 -30.14 19.32
C TYR A 42 -40.19 -31.28 18.44
N LYS A 43 -41.15 -31.00 17.55
CA LYS A 43 -41.67 -31.99 16.60
C LYS A 43 -40.72 -32.13 15.40
N ARG A 44 -40.36 -33.37 15.04
CA ARG A 44 -39.41 -33.63 13.94
C ARG A 44 -40.05 -33.27 12.60
N LYS A 45 -39.30 -32.63 11.69
CA LYS A 45 -39.77 -32.25 10.35
C LYS A 45 -39.76 -33.39 9.33
N SER A 46 -38.90 -34.39 9.55
CA SER A 46 -38.76 -35.59 8.72
C SER A 46 -38.91 -36.82 9.62
N GLY A 47 -39.93 -37.64 9.35
CA GLY A 47 -40.34 -38.76 10.19
C GLY A 47 -41.49 -38.41 11.16
N ASP A 48 -42.16 -39.42 11.69
CA ASP A 48 -43.15 -39.25 12.75
C ASP A 48 -42.48 -39.19 14.14
N GLY A 49 -43.00 -38.33 15.01
CA GLY A 49 -42.62 -38.28 16.43
C GLY A 49 -41.94 -37.00 16.92
N TRP A 50 -41.69 -36.98 18.22
CA TRP A 50 -41.10 -35.85 18.95
C TRP A 50 -39.60 -36.07 19.17
N HIS A 51 -38.84 -34.98 19.20
CA HIS A 51 -37.48 -34.97 19.74
C HIS A 51 -37.55 -34.55 21.20
N PHE A 52 -36.95 -35.35 22.08
CA PHE A 52 -36.70 -35.07 23.50
C PHE A 52 -35.49 -35.93 23.94
N ASP A 53 -35.00 -35.76 25.17
CA ASP A 53 -33.92 -36.61 25.70
C ASP A 53 -34.47 -38.01 26.03
N GLU A 54 -34.43 -38.90 25.04
CA GLU A 54 -34.87 -40.31 25.16
C GLU A 54 -34.01 -41.12 26.13
N ALA A 55 -32.82 -40.62 26.54
CA ALA A 55 -32.00 -41.28 27.56
C ALA A 55 -32.43 -40.91 28.99
N ALA A 56 -33.07 -39.74 29.16
CA ALA A 56 -33.52 -39.25 30.46
C ALA A 56 -35.01 -39.51 30.73
N PHE A 57 -35.83 -39.69 29.68
CA PHE A 57 -37.28 -39.81 29.80
C PHE A 57 -37.85 -40.92 28.91
N ASP A 58 -38.84 -41.65 29.43
CA ASP A 58 -39.51 -42.75 28.70
C ASP A 58 -40.54 -42.25 27.67
N SER A 59 -41.00 -41.00 27.76
CA SER A 59 -41.99 -40.42 26.85
C SER A 59 -41.86 -38.90 26.72
N VAL A 60 -42.41 -38.35 25.63
CA VAL A 60 -42.44 -36.89 25.39
C VAL A 60 -43.27 -36.17 26.45
N ASP A 61 -44.35 -36.79 26.95
CA ASP A 61 -45.20 -36.19 27.97
C ASP A 61 -44.47 -36.13 29.33
N ALA A 62 -43.69 -37.16 29.66
CA ALA A 62 -42.85 -37.16 30.86
C ALA A 62 -41.72 -36.11 30.76
N ALA A 63 -41.08 -36.02 29.59
CA ALA A 63 -40.07 -34.99 29.32
C ALA A 63 -40.67 -33.59 29.42
N TRP A 64 -41.86 -33.36 28.85
CA TRP A 64 -42.54 -32.07 28.91
C TRP A 64 -42.92 -31.68 30.32
N GLU A 65 -43.49 -32.61 31.09
CA GLU A 65 -43.89 -32.33 32.47
C GLU A 65 -42.68 -31.93 33.31
N ARG A 66 -41.54 -32.60 33.16
CA ARG A 66 -40.32 -32.22 33.87
C ARG A 66 -39.75 -30.87 33.39
N VAL A 67 -39.63 -30.63 32.09
CA VAL A 67 -39.17 -29.33 31.53
C VAL A 67 -40.05 -28.18 32.02
N ARG A 68 -41.37 -28.39 32.06
CA ARG A 68 -42.35 -27.42 32.55
C ARG A 68 -42.17 -27.14 34.04
N GLN A 69 -41.98 -28.18 34.86
CA GLN A 69 -41.73 -28.03 36.30
C GLN A 69 -40.41 -27.29 36.58
N ASP A 70 -39.35 -27.60 35.84
CA ASP A 70 -38.06 -26.91 35.99
C ASP A 70 -38.18 -25.43 35.58
N PHE A 71 -38.94 -25.10 34.53
CA PHE A 71 -39.19 -23.69 34.17
C PHE A 71 -39.97 -22.93 35.25
N VAL A 72 -40.99 -23.55 35.85
CA VAL A 72 -41.73 -22.95 36.97
C VAL A 72 -40.80 -22.71 38.15
N SER A 73 -40.01 -23.73 38.52
CA SER A 73 -39.03 -23.63 39.61
C SER A 73 -37.98 -22.55 39.36
N ALA A 74 -37.51 -22.40 38.11
CA ALA A 74 -36.58 -21.35 37.73
C ALA A 74 -37.18 -19.94 37.86
N LEU A 75 -38.43 -19.76 37.42
CA LEU A 75 -39.13 -18.48 37.51
C LEU A 75 -39.45 -18.10 38.97
N ASP A 76 -39.89 -19.06 39.78
CA ASP A 76 -40.15 -18.83 41.21
C ASP A 76 -38.86 -18.48 41.96
N SER A 77 -37.77 -19.23 41.69
CA SER A 77 -36.45 -18.95 42.27
C SER A 77 -35.94 -17.56 41.87
N ALA A 78 -36.13 -17.16 40.60
CA ALA A 78 -35.76 -15.84 40.11
C ALA A 78 -36.59 -14.72 40.74
N ALA A 79 -37.89 -14.95 41.00
CA ALA A 79 -38.77 -14.02 41.70
C ALA A 79 -38.28 -13.78 43.14
N GLU A 80 -37.92 -14.85 43.84
CA GLU A 80 -37.43 -14.85 45.22
C GLU A 80 -35.96 -14.43 45.39
N ASN A 81 -35.23 -14.16 44.29
CA ASN A 81 -33.77 -13.94 44.27
C ASN A 81 -32.94 -15.13 44.82
N SER A 82 -33.47 -16.35 44.76
CA SER A 82 -32.81 -17.58 45.25
C SER A 82 -32.12 -18.34 44.10
N TRP A 83 -31.13 -17.72 43.48
CA TRP A 83 -30.41 -18.22 42.29
C TRP A 83 -29.58 -19.52 42.44
N PRO A 84 -28.99 -19.87 43.62
CA PRO A 84 -28.13 -21.06 43.76
C PRO A 84 -28.80 -22.43 43.46
N ARG A 85 -30.13 -22.49 43.35
CA ARG A 85 -30.89 -23.73 43.08
C ARG A 85 -31.04 -24.05 41.58
N LEU A 86 -30.54 -23.19 40.70
CA LEU A 86 -30.70 -23.38 39.25
C LEU A 86 -29.75 -24.44 38.66
N ALA A 87 -28.68 -24.79 39.40
CA ALA A 87 -27.77 -25.87 39.02
C ALA A 87 -28.42 -27.26 39.10
N ASP A 88 -29.50 -27.41 39.87
CA ASP A 88 -30.23 -28.66 40.10
C ASP A 88 -31.34 -28.93 39.06
N LEU A 89 -31.52 -28.01 38.09
CA LEU A 89 -32.56 -28.10 37.05
C LEU A 89 -32.05 -28.89 35.83
N ASP A 90 -31.92 -30.20 36.03
CA ASP A 90 -31.36 -31.13 35.05
C ASP A 90 -32.01 -31.03 33.66
N ALA A 91 -33.33 -30.82 33.57
CA ALA A 91 -34.02 -30.83 32.29
C ALA A 91 -33.79 -29.54 31.46
N LEU A 92 -33.38 -28.44 32.10
CA LEU A 92 -33.06 -27.18 31.41
C LEU A 92 -31.56 -27.01 31.13
N ARG A 93 -30.72 -27.88 31.70
CA ARG A 93 -29.26 -27.80 31.62
C ARG A 93 -28.74 -27.80 30.18
N THR A 94 -29.38 -28.55 29.28
CA THR A 94 -28.99 -28.68 27.87
C THR A 94 -29.53 -27.56 26.98
N GLY A 95 -30.38 -26.68 27.51
CA GLY A 95 -31.00 -25.54 26.82
C GLY A 95 -30.72 -24.17 27.47
N PRO A 96 -29.46 -23.80 27.78
CA PRO A 96 -29.14 -22.57 28.51
C PRO A 96 -29.60 -21.30 27.79
N ALA A 97 -29.59 -21.30 26.45
CA ALA A 97 -30.07 -20.18 25.64
C ALA A 97 -31.57 -19.93 25.81
N LEU A 98 -32.37 -20.99 25.92
CA LEU A 98 -33.80 -20.89 26.16
C LEU A 98 -34.05 -20.39 27.59
N LEU A 99 -33.41 -21.00 28.59
CA LEU A 99 -33.53 -20.63 30.00
C LEU A 99 -33.15 -19.16 30.26
N VAL A 100 -31.95 -18.74 29.84
CA VAL A 100 -31.46 -17.36 30.05
C VAL A 100 -32.40 -16.35 29.39
N LYS A 101 -32.86 -16.63 28.17
CA LYS A 101 -33.78 -15.74 27.48
C LYS A 101 -35.15 -15.67 28.15
N THR A 102 -35.67 -16.80 28.64
CA THR A 102 -36.90 -16.85 29.44
C THR A 102 -36.76 -15.99 30.69
N LEU A 103 -35.69 -16.19 31.46
CA LEU A 103 -35.46 -15.44 32.70
C LEU A 103 -35.28 -13.94 32.43
N HIS A 104 -34.49 -13.57 31.42
CA HIS A 104 -34.34 -12.17 31.02
C HIS A 104 -35.65 -11.54 30.53
N THR A 105 -36.56 -12.31 29.93
CA THR A 105 -37.87 -11.80 29.50
C THR A 105 -38.75 -11.41 30.68
N TYR A 106 -38.78 -12.23 31.74
CA TYR A 106 -39.60 -11.95 32.94
C TYR A 106 -38.89 -11.07 33.98
N PHE A 107 -37.55 -11.11 34.01
CA PHE A 107 -36.70 -10.40 34.97
C PHE A 107 -35.55 -9.69 34.25
N PRO A 108 -35.83 -8.70 33.39
CA PRO A 108 -34.84 -8.06 32.53
C PRO A 108 -33.67 -7.47 33.30
N ASP A 109 -33.92 -6.95 34.51
CA ASP A 109 -32.86 -6.34 35.33
C ASP A 109 -32.09 -7.34 36.20
N ARG A 110 -32.34 -8.65 36.11
CA ARG A 110 -31.68 -9.64 36.97
C ARG A 110 -30.77 -10.61 36.21
N VAL A 111 -30.87 -10.68 34.89
CA VAL A 111 -30.09 -11.61 34.06
C VAL A 111 -29.62 -10.88 32.80
N LEU A 112 -28.34 -11.04 32.43
CA LEU A 112 -27.82 -10.52 31.17
C LEU A 112 -28.39 -11.35 29.99
N PRO A 113 -28.73 -10.75 28.85
CA PRO A 113 -29.14 -11.49 27.65
C PRO A 113 -27.97 -12.20 26.94
N ILE A 114 -27.13 -12.90 27.71
CA ILE A 114 -25.92 -13.61 27.27
C ILE A 114 -25.99 -15.05 27.81
N ALA A 115 -26.15 -16.03 26.92
CA ALA A 115 -26.30 -17.43 27.31
C ALA A 115 -25.07 -18.32 27.04
N SER A 116 -24.08 -17.81 26.29
CA SER A 116 -22.88 -18.57 25.95
C SER A 116 -21.91 -18.59 27.13
N SER A 117 -21.70 -19.75 27.75
CA SER A 117 -20.71 -19.90 28.83
C SER A 117 -19.30 -19.51 28.38
N ALA A 118 -18.95 -19.75 27.11
CA ALA A 118 -17.65 -19.34 26.56
C ALA A 118 -17.51 -17.81 26.53
N HIS A 119 -18.58 -17.08 26.15
CA HIS A 119 -18.54 -15.63 26.12
C HIS A 119 -18.55 -15.03 27.53
N LEU A 120 -19.36 -15.59 28.42
CA LEU A 120 -19.40 -15.18 29.82
C LEU A 120 -18.03 -15.34 30.50
N ARG A 121 -17.36 -16.48 30.30
CA ARG A 121 -15.99 -16.68 30.80
C ARG A 121 -14.99 -15.71 30.20
N HIS A 122 -15.08 -15.43 28.91
CA HIS A 122 -14.22 -14.43 28.27
C HIS A 122 -14.36 -13.05 28.95
N PHE A 123 -15.58 -12.56 29.12
CA PHE A 123 -15.82 -11.27 29.76
C PHE A 123 -15.41 -11.26 31.24
N LEU A 124 -15.67 -12.34 31.97
CA LEU A 124 -15.20 -12.49 33.35
C LEU A 124 -13.66 -12.50 33.43
N GLY A 125 -12.98 -13.12 32.46
CA GLY A 125 -11.52 -13.15 32.40
C GLY A 125 -10.92 -11.77 32.13
N LEU A 126 -11.56 -10.94 31.32
CA LEU A 126 -11.16 -9.53 31.13
C LEU A 126 -11.27 -8.70 32.42
N LEU A 127 -12.11 -9.14 33.35
CA LEU A 127 -12.30 -8.53 34.67
C LEU A 127 -11.50 -9.24 35.77
N ASP A 128 -10.60 -10.15 35.39
CA ASP A 128 -9.73 -10.93 36.29
C ASP A 128 -10.53 -11.70 37.38
N ARG A 129 -11.69 -12.25 37.01
CA ARG A 129 -12.57 -13.00 37.90
C ARG A 129 -12.25 -14.50 37.87
N GLU A 130 -12.10 -15.12 39.04
CA GLU A 130 -11.78 -16.56 39.18
C GLU A 130 -12.85 -17.47 38.54
N GLU A 131 -14.11 -17.02 38.50
CA GLU A 131 -15.22 -17.73 37.86
C GLU A 131 -14.97 -17.99 36.37
N ALA A 132 -14.15 -17.16 35.70
CA ALA A 132 -13.77 -17.35 34.31
C ALA A 132 -13.08 -18.70 34.05
N SER A 133 -12.28 -19.16 35.03
CA SER A 133 -11.50 -20.40 34.93
C SER A 133 -12.25 -21.62 35.48
N ASN A 134 -13.41 -21.42 36.12
CA ASN A 134 -14.16 -22.51 36.74
C ASN A 134 -15.08 -23.23 35.72
N GLN A 135 -14.70 -24.46 35.38
CA GLN A 135 -15.43 -25.31 34.43
C GLN A 135 -16.71 -25.91 35.00
N SER A 136 -16.89 -25.96 36.33
CA SER A 136 -18.07 -26.56 36.95
C SER A 136 -19.30 -25.64 36.95
N LEU A 137 -19.10 -24.33 36.77
CA LEU A 137 -20.19 -23.35 36.77
C LEU A 137 -21.05 -23.43 35.50
N SER A 138 -22.36 -23.37 35.69
CA SER A 138 -23.38 -23.28 34.66
C SER A 138 -23.41 -21.90 34.00
N ALA A 139 -24.08 -21.80 32.85
CA ALA A 139 -24.24 -20.54 32.13
C ALA A 139 -24.92 -19.45 32.96
N ILE A 140 -25.87 -19.82 33.84
CA ILE A 140 -26.58 -18.84 34.66
C ILE A 140 -25.72 -18.35 35.83
N GLU A 141 -24.91 -19.22 36.45
CA GLU A 141 -23.98 -18.83 37.51
C GLU A 141 -22.93 -17.86 36.99
N LEU A 142 -22.35 -18.15 35.83
CA LEU A 142 -21.42 -17.24 35.14
C LEU A 142 -22.08 -15.91 34.77
N ASN A 143 -23.34 -15.94 34.35
CA ASN A 143 -24.10 -14.74 33.99
C ASN A 143 -24.33 -13.82 35.19
N LEU A 144 -24.72 -14.40 36.33
CA LEU A 144 -24.95 -13.66 37.58
C LEU A 144 -23.66 -13.09 38.13
N ALA A 145 -22.56 -13.86 38.13
CA ALA A 145 -21.24 -13.39 38.56
C ALA A 145 -20.77 -12.20 37.71
N LEU A 146 -20.97 -12.27 36.38
CA LEU A 146 -20.62 -11.18 35.49
C LEU A 146 -21.49 -9.94 35.73
N LEU A 147 -22.81 -10.11 35.90
CA LEU A 147 -23.72 -8.99 36.16
C LEU A 147 -23.40 -8.30 37.49
N GLU A 148 -23.10 -9.06 38.53
CA GLU A 148 -22.68 -8.53 39.83
C GLU A 148 -21.42 -7.68 39.69
N GLU A 149 -20.41 -8.20 38.99
CA GLU A 149 -19.15 -7.51 38.79
C GLU A 149 -19.32 -6.22 37.97
N LEU A 150 -20.07 -6.28 36.86
CA LEU A 150 -20.37 -5.11 36.03
C LEU A 150 -21.06 -4.02 36.85
N ARG A 151 -21.99 -4.40 37.73
CA ARG A 151 -22.66 -3.45 38.63
C ARG A 151 -21.73 -2.87 39.67
N ARG A 152 -20.81 -3.67 40.20
CA ARG A 152 -19.80 -3.25 41.19
C ARG A 152 -18.86 -2.19 40.63
N ILE A 153 -18.38 -2.38 39.39
CA ILE A 153 -17.40 -1.49 38.76
C ILE A 153 -18.03 -0.28 38.05
N SER A 154 -19.35 -0.27 37.87
CA SER A 154 -20.03 0.84 37.20
C SER A 154 -20.09 2.09 38.10
N PRO A 155 -19.66 3.27 37.61
CA PRO A 155 -19.55 4.48 38.44
C PRO A 155 -20.89 4.94 39.05
N GLY A 156 -20.90 5.25 40.35
CA GLY A 156 -21.87 6.16 40.98
C GLY A 156 -23.35 5.71 41.05
N GLY A 157 -23.65 4.41 41.05
CA GLY A 157 -25.05 3.94 41.07
C GLY A 157 -25.71 3.99 39.69
N SER A 158 -24.96 3.60 38.66
CA SER A 158 -25.35 3.68 37.25
C SER A 158 -26.68 2.99 36.92
N THR A 159 -27.44 3.58 36.00
CA THR A 159 -28.76 3.11 35.52
C THR A 159 -28.69 2.14 34.33
N PHE A 160 -27.53 1.53 34.05
CA PHE A 160 -27.36 0.65 32.89
C PHE A 160 -28.28 -0.56 32.99
N ARG A 161 -29.10 -0.74 31.94
CA ARG A 161 -29.91 -1.94 31.77
C ARG A 161 -29.01 -3.09 31.31
N THR A 162 -29.42 -4.32 31.61
CA THR A 162 -28.68 -5.55 31.25
C THR A 162 -28.46 -5.70 29.75
N ASN A 163 -29.37 -5.21 28.90
CA ASN A 163 -29.18 -5.17 27.45
C ASN A 163 -28.16 -4.11 27.00
N GLU A 164 -27.99 -3.02 27.75
CA GLU A 164 -26.96 -2.02 27.48
C GLU A 164 -25.57 -2.55 27.86
N PHE A 165 -25.47 -3.29 28.97
CA PHE A 165 -24.26 -4.04 29.31
C PHE A 165 -23.90 -5.07 28.25
N GLU A 166 -24.86 -5.86 27.78
CA GLU A 166 -24.63 -6.82 26.70
C GLU A 166 -24.12 -6.14 25.42
N ARG A 167 -24.78 -5.06 24.99
CA ARG A 167 -24.34 -4.28 23.82
C ARG A 167 -22.94 -3.70 24.00
N PHE A 168 -22.64 -3.15 25.17
CA PHE A 168 -21.31 -2.61 25.46
C PHE A 168 -20.24 -3.69 25.37
N LEU A 169 -20.45 -4.83 26.03
CA LEU A 169 -19.53 -5.96 26.03
C LEU A 169 -19.28 -6.50 24.61
N TYR A 170 -20.34 -6.75 23.83
CA TYR A 170 -20.16 -7.22 22.46
C TYR A 170 -19.67 -6.14 21.50
N ARG A 171 -19.84 -4.86 21.81
CA ARG A 171 -19.30 -3.78 20.96
C ARG A 171 -17.79 -3.63 21.11
N PHE A 172 -17.27 -3.74 22.33
CA PHE A 172 -15.87 -3.40 22.62
C PHE A 172 -15.00 -4.62 22.94
N PHE A 173 -15.59 -5.74 23.35
CA PHE A 173 -14.87 -6.88 23.93
C PHE A 173 -15.35 -8.23 23.38
N SER A 174 -15.92 -8.27 22.17
CA SER A 174 -16.56 -9.49 21.64
C SER A 174 -15.60 -10.69 21.53
N PRO A 175 -15.93 -11.86 22.11
CA PRO A 175 -15.14 -13.09 21.97
C PRO A 175 -15.26 -13.77 20.60
N VAL A 176 -16.13 -13.29 19.70
CA VAL A 176 -16.44 -13.95 18.41
C VAL A 176 -15.54 -13.48 17.26
N SER A 177 -14.56 -12.60 17.48
CA SER A 177 -13.74 -12.07 16.38
C SER A 177 -12.61 -13.02 15.97
N ALA A 178 -12.94 -14.20 15.43
CA ALA A 178 -12.19 -14.62 14.26
C ALA A 178 -12.72 -13.75 13.09
N PRO A 179 -11.85 -13.08 12.33
CA PRO A 179 -12.32 -12.24 11.24
C PRO A 179 -13.12 -13.08 10.23
N THR A 180 -14.23 -12.54 9.71
CA THR A 180 -15.02 -13.21 8.67
C THR A 180 -14.23 -13.19 7.37
N TRP A 181 -14.05 -14.34 6.73
CA TRP A 181 -13.37 -14.42 5.44
C TRP A 181 -14.39 -14.45 4.29
N LEU A 182 -14.35 -13.44 3.44
CA LEU A 182 -15.07 -13.40 2.17
C LEU A 182 -14.11 -13.54 1.00
N LYS A 183 -14.56 -14.20 -0.05
CA LYS A 183 -13.89 -14.20 -1.34
C LYS A 183 -14.65 -13.23 -2.24
N ILE A 184 -13.95 -12.26 -2.83
CA ILE A 184 -14.54 -11.34 -3.81
C ILE A 184 -13.71 -11.36 -5.10
N SER A 185 -14.35 -11.49 -6.26
CA SER A 185 -13.69 -11.40 -7.56
C SER A 185 -13.56 -9.93 -8.00
N PRO A 186 -12.36 -9.41 -8.30
CA PRO A 186 -12.17 -8.06 -8.82
C PRO A 186 -12.48 -8.00 -10.33
N GLY A 187 -13.73 -8.31 -10.69
CA GLY A 187 -14.17 -8.46 -12.07
C GLY A 187 -13.83 -9.81 -12.72
N ARG A 188 -14.20 -9.97 -14.00
CA ARG A 188 -13.95 -11.22 -14.75
C ARG A 188 -12.44 -11.43 -14.91
N GLN A 189 -11.95 -12.60 -14.51
CA GLN A 189 -10.50 -12.91 -14.48
C GLN A 189 -9.64 -11.87 -13.72
N GLY A 190 -10.23 -11.16 -12.75
CA GLY A 190 -9.53 -10.16 -11.97
C GLY A 190 -9.11 -8.92 -12.75
N MET A 191 -9.83 -8.57 -13.83
CA MET A 191 -9.53 -7.43 -14.71
C MET A 191 -9.46 -6.05 -14.02
N HIS A 192 -10.05 -5.89 -12.82
CA HIS A 192 -10.01 -4.65 -12.05
C HIS A 192 -9.06 -4.71 -10.86
N TRP A 193 -8.28 -5.79 -10.75
CA TRP A 193 -7.41 -6.01 -9.59
C TRP A 193 -6.44 -4.87 -9.36
N ASP A 194 -5.72 -4.43 -10.39
CA ASP A 194 -4.67 -3.42 -10.23
C ASP A 194 -5.26 -2.06 -9.79
N ALA A 195 -6.43 -1.69 -10.30
CA ALA A 195 -7.16 -0.48 -9.89
C ALA A 195 -7.67 -0.57 -8.44
N PHE A 196 -8.12 -1.75 -8.01
CA PHE A 196 -8.62 -1.99 -6.65
C PHE A 196 -7.48 -2.07 -5.64
N LEU A 197 -6.35 -2.65 -6.03
CA LEU A 197 -5.11 -2.68 -5.26
C LEU A 197 -4.57 -1.25 -5.05
N ALA A 198 -4.45 -0.47 -6.13
CA ALA A 198 -3.94 0.91 -6.05
C ALA A 198 -4.80 1.83 -5.18
N ALA A 199 -6.12 1.63 -5.20
CA ALA A 199 -7.06 2.44 -4.42
C ALA A 199 -7.35 1.88 -3.01
N ASN A 200 -6.75 0.75 -2.60
CA ASN A 200 -7.06 0.05 -1.33
C ASN A 200 -8.56 -0.18 -1.11
N ILE A 201 -9.21 -0.66 -2.17
CA ILE A 201 -10.63 -0.98 -2.14
C ILE A 201 -10.88 -2.35 -2.75
N MET A 202 -12.06 -2.88 -2.50
CA MET A 202 -12.68 -3.93 -3.29
C MET A 202 -14.05 -3.45 -3.75
N ALA A 203 -14.33 -3.51 -5.05
CA ALA A 203 -15.61 -3.06 -5.57
C ALA A 203 -16.34 -4.11 -6.39
N VAL A 204 -17.67 -4.07 -6.38
CA VAL A 204 -18.55 -4.96 -7.15
C VAL A 204 -19.63 -4.15 -7.90
N GLY A 205 -20.14 -4.71 -9.01
CA GLY A 205 -21.25 -4.13 -9.79
C GLY A 205 -22.59 -4.17 -9.05
N TRP A 206 -23.73 -4.13 -9.76
CA TRP A 206 -25.11 -4.06 -9.21
C TRP A 206 -25.69 -2.64 -9.07
N GLU A 207 -25.31 -1.75 -9.99
CA GLU A 207 -25.59 -0.32 -9.96
C GLU A 207 -27.10 0.02 -9.93
N ALA A 208 -27.95 -0.84 -10.50
CA ALA A 208 -29.40 -0.61 -10.59
C ALA A 208 -30.10 -0.67 -9.22
N ILE A 209 -29.46 -1.23 -8.19
CA ILE A 209 -30.06 -1.32 -6.84
C ILE A 209 -29.86 -0.06 -5.99
N GLY A 210 -28.94 0.84 -6.38
CA GLY A 210 -28.60 2.01 -5.57
C GLY A 210 -27.77 1.69 -4.31
N ASP A 211 -27.76 2.61 -3.34
CA ASP A 211 -27.00 2.43 -2.09
C ASP A 211 -27.67 1.38 -1.19
N LEU A 212 -26.90 0.37 -0.75
CA LEU A 212 -27.43 -0.69 0.10
C LEU A 212 -27.86 -0.19 1.49
N ARG A 213 -27.38 0.98 1.91
CA ARG A 213 -27.71 1.59 3.20
C ARG A 213 -29.11 2.22 3.22
N ASP A 214 -29.72 2.43 2.06
CA ASP A 214 -31.06 3.01 1.96
C ASP A 214 -32.17 2.02 2.38
N PHE A 215 -31.85 0.72 2.50
CA PHE A 215 -32.79 -0.31 2.88
C PHE A 215 -32.75 -0.58 4.40
N GLY A 216 -33.90 -0.44 5.07
CA GLY A 216 -34.02 -0.65 6.52
C GLY A 216 -34.00 -2.12 6.94
N SER A 217 -34.18 -3.05 5.98
CA SER A 217 -34.08 -4.49 6.24
C SER A 217 -33.64 -5.29 5.01
N LYS A 218 -33.06 -6.48 5.27
CA LYS A 218 -32.71 -7.45 4.23
C LYS A 218 -33.93 -7.94 3.42
N ALA A 219 -35.12 -7.91 4.01
CA ALA A 219 -36.35 -8.29 3.32
C ALA A 219 -36.78 -7.24 2.29
N GLU A 220 -36.68 -5.96 2.67
CA GLU A 220 -36.93 -4.81 1.80
C GLU A 220 -35.94 -4.75 0.63
N PHE A 221 -34.64 -4.89 0.92
CA PHE A 221 -33.61 -5.01 -0.11
C PHE A 221 -33.87 -6.17 -1.09
N ARG A 222 -34.30 -7.33 -0.59
CA ARG A 222 -34.62 -8.47 -1.47
C ARG A 222 -35.76 -8.18 -2.43
N ALA A 223 -36.80 -7.51 -1.97
CA ALA A 223 -37.91 -7.11 -2.83
C ALA A 223 -37.44 -6.16 -3.94
N ALA A 224 -36.64 -5.15 -3.58
CA ALA A 224 -36.05 -4.22 -4.55
C ALA A 224 -35.09 -4.91 -5.54
N TYR A 225 -34.29 -5.88 -5.07
CA TYR A 225 -33.38 -6.64 -5.92
C TYR A 225 -34.16 -7.50 -6.94
N ASP A 226 -35.25 -8.13 -6.51
CA ASP A 226 -36.08 -8.98 -7.37
C ASP A 226 -36.80 -8.17 -8.46
N GLU A 227 -37.10 -6.90 -8.21
CA GLU A 227 -37.66 -5.95 -9.19
C GLU A 227 -36.59 -5.45 -10.17
N ALA A 228 -35.38 -5.15 -9.68
CA ALA A 228 -34.28 -4.60 -10.49
C ALA A 228 -33.62 -5.63 -11.43
N TYR A 229 -33.64 -6.93 -11.06
CA TYR A 229 -32.91 -7.98 -11.79
C TYR A 229 -33.78 -9.19 -12.17
N ALA A 230 -33.92 -9.45 -13.47
CA ALA A 230 -34.65 -10.59 -14.04
C ALA A 230 -33.85 -11.92 -14.01
N ASP A 231 -33.21 -12.24 -12.89
CA ASP A 231 -32.46 -13.48 -12.71
C ASP A 231 -33.42 -14.69 -12.44
N PRO A 232 -33.04 -15.94 -12.75
CA PRO A 232 -33.80 -17.13 -12.34
C PRO A 232 -33.97 -17.23 -10.82
N ALA A 233 -35.11 -17.74 -10.34
CA ALA A 233 -35.47 -17.74 -8.92
C ALA A 233 -34.41 -18.35 -7.98
N HIS A 234 -33.76 -19.44 -8.38
CA HIS A 234 -32.70 -20.10 -7.61
C HIS A 234 -31.37 -19.31 -7.59
N VAL A 235 -31.14 -18.40 -8.55
CA VAL A 235 -29.95 -17.54 -8.63
C VAL A 235 -30.17 -16.21 -7.91
N ARG A 236 -31.39 -15.65 -7.97
CA ARG A 236 -31.78 -14.37 -7.35
C ARG A 236 -31.45 -14.31 -5.86
N ALA A 237 -32.01 -15.23 -5.08
CA ALA A 237 -31.81 -15.26 -3.63
C ALA A 237 -30.32 -15.33 -3.25
N ARG A 238 -29.52 -16.06 -4.04
CA ARG A 238 -28.09 -16.22 -3.80
C ARG A 238 -27.28 -14.96 -4.12
N LYS A 239 -27.52 -14.30 -5.27
CA LYS A 239 -26.84 -13.05 -5.65
C LYS A 239 -27.24 -11.89 -4.73
N ALA A 240 -28.53 -11.78 -4.39
CA ALA A 240 -29.01 -10.80 -3.41
C ALA A 240 -28.31 -10.98 -2.05
N ASN A 241 -28.25 -12.23 -1.54
CA ASN A 241 -27.55 -12.51 -0.30
C ASN A 241 -26.05 -12.24 -0.38
N ALA A 242 -25.42 -12.46 -1.53
CA ALA A 242 -24.02 -12.17 -1.77
C ALA A 242 -23.74 -10.66 -1.69
N LEU A 243 -24.56 -9.84 -2.36
CA LEU A 243 -24.40 -8.38 -2.35
C LEU A 243 -24.66 -7.78 -0.96
N TRP A 244 -25.73 -8.24 -0.27
CA TRP A 244 -26.05 -7.75 1.07
C TRP A 244 -24.94 -8.00 2.10
N ARG A 245 -24.10 -9.03 1.92
CA ARG A 245 -22.97 -9.33 2.83
C ARG A 245 -21.98 -8.18 2.94
N LEU A 246 -21.87 -7.30 1.95
CA LEU A 246 -20.99 -6.14 2.04
C LEU A 246 -21.39 -5.21 3.18
N THR A 247 -22.69 -5.13 3.50
CA THR A 247 -23.21 -4.36 4.65
C THR A 247 -23.01 -5.07 6.00
N GLU A 248 -22.70 -6.38 5.97
CA GLU A 248 -22.49 -7.20 7.16
C GLU A 248 -21.00 -7.24 7.59
N LEU A 249 -20.09 -6.67 6.77
CA LEU A 249 -18.66 -6.61 7.02
C LEU A 249 -18.31 -5.67 8.18
N ARG A 250 -17.23 -6.01 8.89
CA ARG A 250 -16.68 -5.25 10.02
C ARG A 250 -15.20 -4.96 9.78
N ALA A 251 -14.69 -3.91 10.42
CA ALA A 251 -13.25 -3.66 10.47
C ALA A 251 -12.54 -4.90 11.03
N GLY A 252 -11.48 -5.35 10.36
CA GLY A 252 -10.75 -6.57 10.69
C GLY A 252 -11.18 -7.82 9.92
N ASP A 253 -12.35 -7.85 9.27
CA ASP A 253 -12.74 -8.97 8.40
C ASP A 253 -11.75 -9.14 7.22
N ARG A 254 -11.67 -10.33 6.62
CA ARG A 254 -10.69 -10.65 5.57
C ARG A 254 -11.35 -10.84 4.21
N ILE A 255 -10.81 -10.19 3.17
CA ILE A 255 -11.24 -10.36 1.77
C ILE A 255 -10.15 -11.08 0.99
N VAL A 256 -10.48 -12.19 0.34
CA VAL A 256 -9.62 -12.91 -0.60
C VAL A 256 -9.95 -12.42 -2.01
N ALA A 257 -9.02 -11.73 -2.65
CA ALA A 257 -9.11 -11.39 -4.07
C ALA A 257 -8.59 -12.57 -4.91
N ASN A 258 -9.33 -12.97 -5.93
CA ASN A 258 -8.98 -14.12 -6.75
C ASN A 258 -8.97 -13.82 -8.26
N ARG A 259 -8.18 -14.59 -9.00
CA ARG A 259 -8.22 -14.66 -10.48
C ARG A 259 -8.65 -16.06 -10.90
N GLY A 260 -9.81 -16.16 -11.57
CA GLY A 260 -10.38 -17.45 -11.93
C GLY A 260 -10.68 -18.33 -10.70
N LYS A 261 -10.50 -19.65 -10.82
CA LYS A 261 -10.77 -20.61 -9.72
C LYS A 261 -9.52 -21.05 -8.97
N SER A 262 -8.34 -20.73 -9.49
CA SER A 262 -7.09 -21.40 -9.13
C SER A 262 -5.97 -20.40 -8.79
N LYS A 263 -6.30 -19.13 -8.56
CA LYS A 263 -5.30 -18.12 -8.20
C LYS A 263 -5.83 -17.13 -7.17
N ILE A 264 -5.06 -16.94 -6.12
CA ILE A 264 -5.20 -15.86 -5.13
C ILE A 264 -4.34 -14.69 -5.61
N LEU A 265 -4.92 -13.50 -5.61
CA LEU A 265 -4.24 -12.25 -5.96
C LEU A 265 -3.70 -11.54 -4.72
N ALA A 266 -4.48 -11.55 -3.64
CA ALA A 266 -4.11 -11.04 -2.32
C ALA A 266 -5.15 -11.46 -1.29
N VAL A 267 -4.83 -11.28 -0.01
CA VAL A 267 -5.80 -11.27 1.08
C VAL A 267 -5.74 -9.90 1.74
N GLY A 268 -6.86 -9.20 1.85
CA GLY A 268 -6.89 -7.89 2.50
C GLY A 268 -7.70 -7.88 3.80
N THR A 269 -7.40 -6.93 4.67
CA THR A 269 -8.15 -6.64 5.89
C THR A 269 -9.13 -5.50 5.62
N VAL A 270 -10.41 -5.68 5.96
CA VAL A 270 -11.43 -4.62 5.84
C VAL A 270 -11.13 -3.52 6.85
N VAL A 271 -11.13 -2.27 6.39
CA VAL A 271 -10.82 -1.08 7.20
C VAL A 271 -11.96 -0.06 7.13
N GLU A 272 -11.97 0.93 8.02
CA GLU A 272 -12.90 2.04 7.90
C GLU A 272 -12.44 3.05 6.83
N PRO A 273 -13.38 3.69 6.10
CA PRO A 273 -14.82 3.48 6.15
C PRO A 273 -15.25 2.13 5.54
N LEU A 274 -16.18 1.40 6.17
CA LEU A 274 -16.46 -0.01 5.81
C LEU A 274 -17.03 -0.17 4.39
N TYR A 275 -18.35 -0.01 4.25
CA TYR A 275 -19.06 -0.07 2.98
C TYR A 275 -19.45 1.34 2.54
N GLU A 276 -19.22 1.62 1.26
CA GLU A 276 -19.55 2.89 0.62
C GLU A 276 -20.20 2.66 -0.75
N TYR A 277 -21.24 3.44 -1.05
CA TYR A 277 -21.77 3.54 -2.40
C TYR A 277 -21.22 4.80 -3.07
N GLN A 278 -20.53 4.63 -4.21
CA GLN A 278 -19.89 5.73 -4.94
C GLN A 278 -20.63 5.99 -6.27
N PRO A 279 -21.63 6.90 -6.30
CA PRO A 279 -22.47 7.13 -7.47
C PRO A 279 -21.71 7.74 -8.66
N GLN A 280 -20.56 8.37 -8.41
CA GLN A 280 -19.70 8.97 -9.44
C GLN A 280 -18.95 7.93 -10.28
N ARG A 281 -18.83 6.68 -9.83
CA ARG A 281 -18.19 5.62 -10.62
C ARG A 281 -19.14 5.14 -11.73
N GLU A 282 -18.64 5.02 -12.94
CA GLU A 282 -19.44 4.55 -14.08
C GLU A 282 -19.95 3.12 -13.84
N PHE A 283 -19.09 2.24 -13.32
CA PHE A 283 -19.37 0.85 -12.93
C PHE A 283 -18.73 0.52 -11.58
N TYR A 284 -19.14 -0.60 -10.96
CA TYR A 284 -18.61 -1.08 -9.67
C TYR A 284 -18.80 -0.07 -8.52
N ARG A 285 -20.03 0.39 -8.34
CA ARG A 285 -20.37 1.46 -7.38
C ARG A 285 -20.42 1.01 -5.92
N HIS A 286 -20.43 -0.29 -5.65
CA HIS A 286 -20.43 -0.84 -4.29
C HIS A 286 -19.00 -1.12 -3.85
N VAL A 287 -18.49 -0.30 -2.94
CA VAL A 287 -17.09 -0.28 -2.52
C VAL A 287 -16.96 -0.75 -1.07
N VAL A 288 -15.97 -1.58 -0.81
CA VAL A 288 -15.48 -1.92 0.52
C VAL A 288 -14.03 -1.45 0.61
N HIS A 289 -13.65 -0.80 1.70
CA HIS A 289 -12.26 -0.36 1.90
C HIS A 289 -11.43 -1.49 2.51
N VAL A 290 -10.27 -1.75 1.91
CA VAL A 290 -9.46 -2.94 2.18
C VAL A 290 -7.98 -2.62 2.15
N GLU A 291 -7.27 -2.97 3.20
CA GLU A 291 -5.81 -2.98 3.22
C GLU A 291 -5.31 -4.33 2.69
N TRP A 292 -4.71 -4.35 1.51
CA TRP A 292 -4.31 -5.58 0.83
C TRP A 292 -2.96 -6.13 1.31
N ASP A 293 -2.88 -7.46 1.47
CA ASP A 293 -1.65 -8.22 1.64
C ASP A 293 -1.43 -9.12 0.42
N THR A 294 -0.53 -8.68 -0.47
CA THR A 294 -0.14 -9.40 -1.69
C THR A 294 0.81 -10.57 -1.40
N GLY A 295 1.29 -10.74 -0.16
CA GLY A 295 2.10 -11.90 0.24
C GLY A 295 1.35 -13.23 0.11
N TYR A 296 0.02 -13.19 0.04
CA TYR A 296 -0.84 -14.34 -0.23
C TYR A 296 -1.00 -14.67 -1.73
N ALA A 297 -0.42 -13.87 -2.64
CA ALA A 297 -0.57 -14.08 -4.08
C ALA A 297 0.08 -15.41 -4.51
N ARG A 298 -0.72 -16.35 -5.01
CA ARG A 298 -0.24 -17.64 -5.50
C ARG A 298 -1.29 -18.39 -6.31
N ASP A 299 -0.83 -19.38 -7.06
CA ASP A 299 -1.72 -20.39 -7.63
C ASP A 299 -2.13 -21.41 -6.55
N ILE A 300 -3.39 -21.85 -6.60
CA ILE A 300 -3.99 -22.83 -5.70
C ILE A 300 -4.78 -23.88 -6.50
N PRO A 301 -5.03 -25.08 -5.94
CA PRO A 301 -5.92 -26.06 -6.56
C PRO A 301 -7.28 -25.43 -6.91
N PRO A 302 -7.87 -25.73 -8.08
CA PRO A 302 -9.12 -25.12 -8.52
C PRO A 302 -10.26 -25.27 -7.50
N GLN A 303 -10.81 -24.13 -7.07
CA GLN A 303 -11.94 -24.07 -6.14
C GLN A 303 -13.26 -23.96 -6.90
N ASN A 304 -14.04 -25.05 -6.95
CA ASN A 304 -15.30 -25.09 -7.72
C ASN A 304 -16.31 -24.00 -7.29
N GLY A 305 -16.31 -23.60 -6.02
CA GLY A 305 -17.18 -22.54 -5.50
C GLY A 305 -16.81 -21.11 -5.93
N TRP A 306 -15.61 -20.87 -6.46
CA TRP A 306 -15.11 -19.52 -6.77
C TRP A 306 -15.64 -18.92 -8.08
N LEU A 307 -16.63 -19.57 -8.70
CA LEU A 307 -17.39 -19.04 -9.85
C LEU A 307 -18.18 -17.76 -9.51
N ASN A 308 -18.47 -17.52 -8.23
CA ASN A 308 -19.30 -16.40 -7.80
C ASN A 308 -18.47 -15.16 -7.53
N THR A 309 -19.04 -13.99 -7.79
CA THR A 309 -18.37 -12.71 -7.51
C THR A 309 -18.11 -12.52 -6.03
N ILE A 310 -19.06 -12.89 -5.15
CA ILE A 310 -18.89 -12.82 -3.69
C ILE A 310 -19.28 -14.19 -3.12
N ASP A 311 -18.41 -14.78 -2.31
CA ASP A 311 -18.72 -16.01 -1.58
C ASP A 311 -18.05 -16.06 -0.21
N LYS A 312 -18.54 -16.94 0.68
CA LYS A 312 -17.86 -17.20 1.95
C LYS A 312 -16.66 -18.11 1.74
N VAL A 313 -15.56 -17.84 2.42
CA VAL A 313 -14.42 -18.76 2.47
C VAL A 313 -14.74 -19.85 3.49
N THR A 314 -14.67 -21.11 3.07
CA THR A 314 -14.90 -22.25 3.98
C THR A 314 -13.69 -22.51 4.87
N ALA A 315 -13.85 -23.25 5.97
CA ALA A 315 -12.72 -23.60 6.84
C ALA A 315 -11.59 -24.33 6.10
N ALA A 316 -11.91 -25.21 5.14
CA ALA A 316 -10.93 -25.88 4.30
C ALA A 316 -10.21 -24.92 3.35
N GLN A 317 -10.92 -23.96 2.76
CA GLN A 317 -10.31 -22.92 1.92
C GLN A 317 -9.43 -21.98 2.74
N ARG A 318 -9.86 -21.63 3.95
CA ARG A 318 -9.07 -20.84 4.89
C ARG A 318 -7.78 -21.56 5.25
N ALA A 319 -7.85 -22.82 5.65
CA ALA A 319 -6.67 -23.64 5.90
C ALA A 319 -5.76 -23.70 4.66
N LEU A 320 -6.30 -23.84 3.44
CA LEU A 320 -5.51 -23.80 2.21
C LEU A 320 -4.83 -22.44 1.96
N ILE A 321 -5.49 -21.33 2.30
CA ILE A 321 -4.94 -19.98 2.18
C ILE A 321 -3.86 -19.73 3.25
N GLU A 322 -4.03 -20.30 4.44
CA GLU A 322 -3.11 -20.16 5.58
C GLU A 322 -1.94 -21.17 5.55
N ALA A 323 -2.08 -22.33 4.92
CA ALA A 323 -1.12 -23.46 4.97
C ALA A 323 0.16 -23.31 4.13
N SER A 324 0.48 -22.12 3.62
CA SER A 324 1.74 -21.89 2.91
C SER A 324 2.89 -21.65 3.88
N ASP A 325 4.04 -22.25 3.59
CA ASP A 325 5.39 -22.01 4.14
C ASP A 325 5.91 -20.58 3.88
N VAL A 326 5.05 -19.58 4.04
CA VAL A 326 5.44 -18.19 4.21
C VAL A 326 5.19 -17.91 5.67
N GLY A 327 6.21 -18.17 6.50
CA GLY A 327 6.33 -17.46 7.77
C GLY A 327 6.15 -15.96 7.51
N PRO A 328 5.69 -15.17 8.49
CA PRO A 328 5.61 -13.72 8.30
C PRO A 328 6.92 -13.25 7.66
N LYS A 329 6.86 -12.70 6.43
CA LYS A 329 8.04 -12.01 5.88
C LYS A 329 8.48 -11.03 6.97
N PRO A 330 9.78 -10.97 7.29
CA PRO A 330 10.28 -10.15 8.38
C PRO A 330 9.64 -8.77 8.26
N THR A 331 9.04 -8.30 9.35
CA THR A 331 8.68 -6.89 9.47
C THR A 331 9.90 -6.12 9.01
N VAL A 332 9.76 -5.37 7.91
CA VAL A 332 10.90 -4.64 7.36
C VAL A 332 11.21 -3.55 8.38
N GLU A 333 12.17 -3.81 9.25
CA GLU A 333 12.49 -2.88 10.32
C GLU A 333 12.92 -1.55 9.70
N VAL A 334 12.24 -0.49 10.14
CA VAL A 334 12.59 0.87 9.81
C VAL A 334 13.87 1.17 10.57
N ASP A 335 14.97 1.45 9.86
CA ASP A 335 16.24 1.81 10.48
C ASP A 335 16.00 3.00 11.43
N PRO A 336 16.43 2.95 12.71
CA PRO A 336 16.28 4.08 13.65
C PRO A 336 16.82 5.41 13.11
N LEU A 337 17.79 5.34 12.18
CA LEU A 337 18.27 6.46 11.39
C LEU A 337 17.12 7.25 10.75
N TYR A 338 16.10 6.59 10.20
CA TYR A 338 15.00 7.24 9.47
C TYR A 338 14.11 8.08 10.38
N THR A 339 13.85 7.62 11.61
CA THR A 339 13.14 8.42 12.61
C THR A 339 13.95 9.66 13.00
N TRP A 340 15.27 9.52 13.12
CA TRP A 340 16.15 10.66 13.39
C TRP A 340 16.21 11.64 12.21
N LEU A 341 16.30 11.15 10.97
CA LEU A 341 16.20 11.97 9.76
C LEU A 341 14.87 12.72 9.70
N ALA A 342 13.75 12.06 9.94
CA ALA A 342 12.42 12.68 9.92
C ALA A 342 12.36 13.84 10.93
N SER A 343 12.83 13.60 12.15
CA SER A 343 12.88 14.62 13.20
C SER A 343 13.78 15.81 12.81
N ALA A 344 14.94 15.54 12.22
CA ALA A 344 15.86 16.58 11.74
C ALA A 344 15.27 17.37 10.56
N LEU A 345 14.60 16.69 9.63
CA LEU A 345 13.97 17.28 8.46
C LEU A 345 12.76 18.13 8.84
N GLU A 346 11.98 17.73 9.85
CA GLU A 346 10.90 18.53 10.41
C GLU A 346 11.42 19.77 11.15
N ALA A 347 12.51 19.64 11.89
CA ALA A 347 13.08 20.74 12.66
C ALA A 347 13.78 21.79 11.79
N LYS A 348 14.45 21.38 10.70
CA LYS A 348 15.28 22.25 9.86
C LYS A 348 14.72 22.49 8.47
N GLY A 349 13.84 21.63 7.96
CA GLY A 349 13.38 21.66 6.58
C GLY A 349 14.39 21.11 5.56
N GLN A 350 15.65 20.95 5.96
CA GLN A 350 16.73 20.45 5.12
C GLN A 350 17.80 19.68 5.92
N VAL A 351 18.23 18.54 5.40
CA VAL A 351 19.20 17.62 6.02
C VAL A 351 20.25 17.21 5.00
N VAL A 352 21.49 17.00 5.43
CA VAL A 352 22.58 16.41 4.64
C VAL A 352 23.09 15.14 5.33
N LEU A 353 23.06 14.01 4.63
CA LEU A 353 23.78 12.80 5.01
C LEU A 353 25.20 12.89 4.50
N TYR A 354 26.19 12.78 5.39
CA TYR A 354 27.59 12.92 5.01
C TYR A 354 28.49 11.87 5.62
N GLY A 355 29.62 11.61 4.98
CA GLY A 355 30.64 10.70 5.49
C GLY A 355 31.49 10.08 4.39
N PRO A 356 32.40 9.16 4.77
CA PRO A 356 33.31 8.49 3.83
C PRO A 356 32.57 7.70 2.73
N PRO A 357 33.23 7.32 1.62
CA PRO A 357 32.57 6.58 0.55
C PRO A 357 32.14 5.18 0.99
N GLY A 358 31.09 4.66 0.37
CA GLY A 358 30.57 3.32 0.67
C GLY A 358 29.80 3.20 2.00
N THR A 359 29.46 4.31 2.68
CA THR A 359 28.69 4.26 3.95
C THR A 359 27.17 4.21 3.76
N GLY A 360 26.69 3.99 2.53
CA GLY A 360 25.25 3.80 2.25
C GLY A 360 24.42 5.09 2.21
N LYS A 361 25.03 6.28 2.07
CA LYS A 361 24.31 7.57 2.05
C LYS A 361 23.15 7.63 1.05
N THR A 362 23.42 7.37 -0.23
CA THR A 362 22.40 7.39 -1.29
C THR A 362 21.36 6.28 -1.10
N PHE A 363 21.77 5.12 -0.58
CA PHE A 363 20.88 4.02 -0.23
C PHE A 363 19.87 4.42 0.87
N HIS A 364 20.35 5.00 1.95
CA HIS A 364 19.50 5.50 3.03
C HIS A 364 18.63 6.67 2.60
N ALA A 365 19.16 7.61 1.79
CA ALA A 365 18.40 8.75 1.28
C ALA A 365 17.18 8.31 0.47
N ARG A 366 17.36 7.35 -0.44
CA ARG A 366 16.30 6.78 -1.29
C ARG A 366 15.22 6.07 -0.46
N ARG A 367 15.63 5.15 0.42
CA ARG A 367 14.69 4.41 1.30
C ARG A 367 13.93 5.34 2.23
N PHE A 368 14.62 6.29 2.87
CA PHE A 368 14.00 7.29 3.72
C PHE A 368 12.99 8.14 2.94
N ALA A 369 13.34 8.63 1.75
CA ALA A 369 12.45 9.46 0.94
C ALA A 369 11.13 8.74 0.60
N ALA A 370 11.22 7.50 0.12
CA ALA A 370 10.05 6.68 -0.18
C ALA A 370 9.20 6.38 1.06
N TRP A 371 9.85 6.01 2.17
CA TRP A 371 9.20 5.74 3.45
C TRP A 371 8.46 6.95 4.00
N TRP A 372 9.16 8.07 4.13
CA TRP A 372 8.69 9.28 4.80
C TRP A 372 7.52 9.94 4.05
N LEU A 373 7.58 9.98 2.71
CA LEU A 373 6.47 10.50 1.90
C LEU A 373 5.24 9.59 1.98
N ARG A 374 5.42 8.26 1.97
CA ARG A 374 4.31 7.31 2.09
C ARG A 374 3.67 7.32 3.48
N GLU A 375 4.47 7.41 4.53
CA GLU A 375 3.98 7.56 5.90
C GLU A 375 3.07 8.79 5.99
N ARG A 376 3.51 9.93 5.44
CA ARG A 376 2.73 11.18 5.43
C ARG A 376 1.52 11.17 4.49
N ALA A 377 1.54 10.34 3.46
CA ALA A 377 0.37 10.07 2.64
C ALA A 377 -0.63 9.09 3.32
N GLY A 378 -0.34 8.64 4.55
CA GLY A 378 -1.24 7.79 5.34
C GLY A 378 -1.24 6.33 4.93
N HIS A 379 -0.18 5.85 4.26
CA HIS A 379 -0.04 4.42 3.97
C HIS A 379 0.13 3.63 5.27
N ALA A 380 -0.61 2.53 5.43
CA ALA A 380 -0.56 1.71 6.64
C ALA A 380 0.78 0.98 6.88
N LYS A 381 1.50 0.67 5.80
CA LYS A 381 2.83 0.03 5.81
C LYS A 381 3.81 0.76 4.89
N PRO A 382 4.31 1.95 5.27
CA PRO A 382 5.26 2.69 4.46
C PRO A 382 6.57 1.91 4.23
N GLU A 383 6.96 1.05 5.16
CA GLU A 383 8.17 0.21 5.12
C GLU A 383 8.13 -0.86 4.01
N ALA A 384 6.95 -1.22 3.53
CA ALA A 384 6.81 -2.14 2.39
C ALA A 384 7.46 -1.58 1.11
N ALA A 385 7.67 -0.26 1.04
CA ALA A 385 8.34 0.39 -0.09
C ALA A 385 9.79 -0.05 -0.27
N PHE A 386 10.44 -0.63 0.74
CA PHE A 386 11.83 -1.08 0.63
C PHE A 386 11.99 -2.55 1.03
N ALA A 387 10.94 -3.35 0.84
CA ALA A 387 10.98 -4.80 1.00
C ALA A 387 11.97 -5.45 0.01
N ASP A 388 12.07 -4.90 -1.20
CA ASP A 388 13.05 -5.26 -2.23
C ASP A 388 13.34 -4.06 -3.15
N SER A 389 14.31 -4.22 -4.05
CA SER A 389 14.74 -3.17 -4.98
C SER A 389 13.66 -2.78 -5.99
N GLU A 390 12.80 -3.71 -6.42
CA GLU A 390 11.72 -3.42 -7.38
C GLU A 390 10.62 -2.59 -6.72
N ALA A 391 10.24 -2.94 -5.49
CA ALA A 391 9.29 -2.21 -4.67
C ALA A 391 9.75 -0.76 -4.42
N LEU A 392 11.05 -0.57 -4.16
CA LEU A 392 11.62 0.77 -3.95
C LEU A 392 11.53 1.62 -5.22
N VAL A 393 11.94 1.07 -6.35
CA VAL A 393 11.87 1.78 -7.64
C VAL A 393 10.42 2.07 -8.03
N ALA A 394 9.48 1.15 -7.77
CA ALA A 394 8.07 1.37 -8.02
C ALA A 394 7.49 2.50 -7.15
N ALA A 395 7.84 2.52 -5.86
CA ALA A 395 7.43 3.58 -4.95
C ALA A 395 8.02 4.94 -5.35
N GLU A 396 9.30 4.98 -5.73
CA GLU A 396 9.96 6.20 -6.21
C GLU A 396 9.29 6.73 -7.48
N ARG A 397 9.00 5.88 -8.47
CA ARG A 397 8.30 6.27 -9.70
C ARG A 397 6.91 6.83 -9.43
N GLN A 398 6.16 6.19 -8.52
CA GLN A 398 4.84 6.67 -8.11
C GLN A 398 4.92 8.05 -7.47
N LEU A 399 5.91 8.27 -6.59
CA LEU A 399 6.09 9.55 -5.89
C LEU A 399 6.70 10.63 -6.78
N ALA A 400 7.51 10.26 -7.77
CA ALA A 400 8.21 11.20 -8.64
C ALA A 400 7.33 11.87 -9.70
N GLY A 401 6.07 11.46 -9.81
CA GLY A 401 5.15 12.03 -10.80
C GLY A 401 5.49 11.59 -12.22
N SER A 402 6.29 10.53 -12.40
CA SER A 402 6.58 9.93 -13.72
C SER A 402 5.40 9.13 -14.28
N GLY A 403 4.18 9.63 -14.05
CA GLY A 403 3.04 9.26 -14.86
C GLY A 403 3.11 10.11 -16.12
N LEU A 404 3.30 9.47 -17.28
CA LEU A 404 2.94 10.09 -18.56
C LEU A 404 1.57 10.75 -18.41
N ALA A 405 1.42 11.95 -18.99
CA ALA A 405 0.23 12.79 -18.92
C ALA A 405 -1.03 11.96 -18.61
N GLU A 406 -1.66 12.20 -17.45
CA GLU A 406 -2.85 11.44 -17.02
C GLU A 406 -3.97 11.48 -18.09
N THR A 407 -3.90 12.42 -19.03
CA THR A 407 -4.73 12.55 -20.22
C THR A 407 -3.89 12.62 -21.50
N ALA A 408 -3.78 11.49 -22.22
CA ALA A 408 -3.33 11.49 -23.61
C ALA A 408 -4.46 11.04 -24.55
N TRP A 409 -4.37 11.44 -25.80
CA TRP A 409 -5.41 11.20 -26.79
C TRP A 409 -4.85 10.51 -28.02
N LEU A 410 -5.63 9.60 -28.61
CA LEU A 410 -5.35 9.06 -29.94
C LEU A 410 -6.33 9.67 -30.94
N ILE A 411 -5.80 10.43 -31.90
CA ILE A 411 -6.60 11.04 -32.96
C ILE A 411 -6.40 10.27 -34.26
N VAL A 412 -7.50 9.92 -34.92
CA VAL A 412 -7.48 9.19 -36.19
C VAL A 412 -7.75 10.13 -37.37
N ALA A 413 -6.76 10.23 -38.25
CA ALA A 413 -6.86 10.91 -39.53
C ALA A 413 -7.29 9.94 -40.64
N ASN A 414 -8.06 10.46 -41.59
CA ASN A 414 -8.37 9.77 -42.84
C ASN A 414 -7.70 10.55 -43.96
N PRO A 415 -6.62 10.03 -44.59
CA PRO A 415 -5.86 10.78 -45.59
C PRO A 415 -6.69 11.26 -46.80
N LYS A 416 -7.87 10.69 -47.04
CA LYS A 416 -8.80 11.19 -48.08
C LYS A 416 -9.53 12.47 -47.68
N GLN A 417 -9.52 12.82 -46.39
CA GLN A 417 -10.16 14.01 -45.82
C GLN A 417 -9.14 14.99 -45.25
N TRP A 418 -8.12 14.50 -44.53
CA TRP A 418 -7.00 15.29 -43.99
C TRP A 418 -5.87 14.35 -43.56
N SER A 419 -4.62 14.81 -43.63
CA SER A 419 -3.44 14.04 -43.19
C SER A 419 -2.68 14.81 -42.10
N TRP A 420 -1.98 14.08 -41.24
CA TRP A 420 -1.08 14.68 -40.25
C TRP A 420 0.04 15.51 -40.89
N SER A 421 0.41 15.21 -42.15
CA SER A 421 1.37 16.04 -42.89
C SER A 421 0.90 17.49 -43.09
N ASP A 422 -0.40 17.76 -43.02
CA ASP A 422 -0.95 19.12 -43.11
C ASP A 422 -0.65 19.90 -41.81
N LEU A 423 -0.69 19.26 -40.64
CA LEU A 423 -0.32 19.88 -39.35
C LEU A 423 1.13 20.39 -39.35
N PHE A 424 2.06 19.59 -39.87
CA PHE A 424 3.49 19.97 -39.92
C PHE A 424 3.79 21.03 -40.99
N LYS A 425 2.93 21.21 -42.00
CA LYS A 425 3.05 22.29 -42.99
C LYS A 425 2.48 23.61 -42.47
N ASP A 426 1.32 23.55 -41.85
CA ASP A 426 0.56 24.72 -41.44
C ASP A 426 0.97 25.21 -40.02
N GLY A 427 1.74 24.41 -39.28
CA GLY A 427 2.25 24.71 -37.93
C GLY A 427 1.18 24.67 -36.84
N LYS A 428 -0.10 24.69 -37.20
CA LYS A 428 -1.25 24.57 -36.31
C LYS A 428 -2.45 24.09 -37.11
N ILE A 429 -3.28 23.22 -36.53
CA ILE A 429 -4.54 22.81 -37.15
C ILE A 429 -5.72 22.97 -36.19
N ASP A 430 -6.83 23.46 -36.74
CA ASP A 430 -8.10 23.51 -36.03
C ASP A 430 -8.84 22.20 -36.27
N PHE A 431 -8.86 21.33 -35.26
CA PHE A 431 -9.50 20.03 -35.35
C PHE A 431 -10.98 20.11 -34.96
N GLY A 432 -11.85 19.97 -35.97
CA GLY A 432 -13.30 20.16 -35.84
C GLY A 432 -14.01 19.11 -34.99
N TYR A 433 -15.11 19.50 -34.34
CA TYR A 433 -15.98 18.63 -33.54
C TYR A 433 -16.66 17.53 -34.37
N ARG A 434 -16.03 16.34 -34.39
CA ARG A 434 -16.45 15.20 -35.22
C ARG A 434 -17.11 14.09 -34.36
N ARG A 435 -16.84 12.81 -34.65
CA ARG A 435 -17.46 11.66 -33.95
C ARG A 435 -16.82 11.48 -32.55
N LEU A 436 -17.52 10.81 -31.63
CA LEU A 436 -17.14 10.72 -30.18
C LEU A 436 -17.08 12.07 -29.47
N LYS A 437 -18.15 12.84 -29.65
CA LYS A 437 -18.39 14.17 -29.07
C LYS A 437 -18.17 14.28 -27.55
N ARG A 438 -18.31 13.18 -26.81
CA ARG A 438 -18.13 13.12 -25.34
C ARG A 438 -16.69 13.36 -24.87
N ASN A 439 -15.68 13.12 -25.72
CA ASN A 439 -14.27 13.24 -25.35
C ASN A 439 -13.76 14.67 -25.51
N TYR A 440 -14.30 15.43 -26.47
CA TYR A 440 -13.84 16.81 -26.75
C TYR A 440 -13.91 17.76 -25.54
N PRO A 441 -14.99 17.80 -24.73
CA PRO A 441 -15.03 18.66 -23.54
C PRO A 441 -14.02 18.30 -22.45
N LYS A 442 -13.38 17.12 -22.53
CA LYS A 442 -12.40 16.64 -21.55
C LYS A 442 -10.97 17.03 -21.92
N VAL A 443 -10.73 17.45 -23.16
CA VAL A 443 -9.41 17.81 -23.68
C VAL A 443 -8.94 19.12 -23.04
N GLN A 444 -7.73 19.11 -22.47
CA GLN A 444 -7.07 20.27 -21.87
C GLN A 444 -5.91 20.77 -22.73
N VAL A 445 -5.53 22.04 -22.56
CA VAL A 445 -4.30 22.58 -23.15
C VAL A 445 -3.10 21.86 -22.54
N GLY A 446 -2.17 21.44 -23.37
CA GLY A 446 -0.98 20.68 -22.97
C GLY A 446 -1.12 19.15 -23.07
N ASP A 447 -2.32 18.62 -23.30
CA ASP A 447 -2.52 17.17 -23.46
C ASP A 447 -1.71 16.61 -24.66
N LEU A 448 -1.10 15.45 -24.46
CA LEU A 448 -0.35 14.73 -25.50
C LEU A 448 -1.30 14.05 -26.48
N VAL A 449 -0.97 14.12 -27.78
CA VAL A 449 -1.77 13.54 -28.86
C VAL A 449 -0.93 12.60 -29.72
N PHE A 450 -1.36 11.35 -29.82
CA PHE A 450 -0.86 10.35 -30.76
C PHE A 450 -1.67 10.40 -32.06
N GLY A 451 -1.01 10.76 -33.15
CA GLY A 451 -1.62 10.89 -34.45
C GLY A 451 -1.57 9.59 -35.25
N TYR A 452 -2.73 8.94 -35.38
CA TYR A 452 -2.90 7.73 -36.17
C TYR A 452 -3.45 8.06 -37.55
N GLU A 453 -2.92 7.44 -38.59
CA GLU A 453 -3.42 7.58 -39.95
C GLU A 453 -4.08 6.26 -40.42
N SER A 454 -5.35 6.35 -40.82
CA SER A 454 -6.13 5.20 -41.29
C SER A 454 -5.78 4.80 -42.73
N SER A 455 -6.59 3.96 -43.38
CA SER A 455 -6.26 3.39 -44.70
C SER A 455 -5.91 4.46 -45.76
N PRO A 456 -4.81 4.28 -46.52
CA PRO A 456 -4.03 3.05 -46.66
C PRO A 456 -2.87 2.86 -45.66
N THR A 457 -2.50 3.89 -44.89
CA THR A 457 -1.26 3.91 -44.08
C THR A 457 -1.32 2.98 -42.87
N LYS A 458 -2.43 3.01 -42.11
CA LYS A 458 -2.71 2.14 -40.95
C LYS A 458 -1.59 2.09 -39.88
N ARG A 459 -1.09 3.25 -39.46
CA ARG A 459 -0.05 3.37 -38.43
C ARG A 459 -0.06 4.72 -37.73
N LEU A 460 0.66 4.83 -36.62
CA LEU A 460 1.00 6.13 -36.02
C LEU A 460 2.03 6.88 -36.87
N VAL A 461 1.78 8.16 -37.09
CA VAL A 461 2.60 9.02 -37.97
C VAL A 461 2.96 10.38 -37.37
N ALA A 462 2.45 10.71 -36.18
CA ALA A 462 2.68 12.02 -35.58
C ALA A 462 2.55 12.01 -34.05
N LEU A 463 3.32 12.87 -33.40
CA LEU A 463 3.08 13.41 -32.05
C LEU A 463 2.68 14.87 -32.18
N ALA A 464 1.70 15.28 -31.37
CA ALA A 464 1.18 16.63 -31.30
C ALA A 464 0.79 16.99 -29.86
N ARG A 465 0.55 18.27 -29.61
CA ARG A 465 0.05 18.80 -28.34
C ARG A 465 -1.20 19.63 -28.57
N VAL A 466 -2.09 19.65 -27.59
CA VAL A 466 -3.27 20.52 -27.63
C VAL A 466 -2.86 21.94 -27.26
N SER A 467 -2.94 22.87 -28.21
CA SER A 467 -2.64 24.29 -27.99
C SER A 467 -3.87 25.11 -27.60
N ARG A 468 -5.08 24.60 -27.86
CA ARG A 468 -6.34 25.19 -27.36
C ARG A 468 -7.38 24.11 -27.05
N ALA A 469 -7.90 24.17 -25.83
CA ALA A 469 -8.99 23.30 -25.37
C ALA A 469 -10.30 23.54 -26.15
N PHE A 470 -11.25 22.62 -25.98
CA PHE A 470 -12.48 22.59 -26.75
C PHE A 470 -13.35 23.84 -26.53
N GLY A 471 -13.57 24.60 -27.61
CA GLY A 471 -14.38 25.82 -27.55
C GLY A 471 -14.56 26.47 -28.93
N VAL A 472 -15.46 27.45 -29.01
CA VAL A 472 -15.70 28.22 -30.24
C VAL A 472 -14.59 29.24 -30.42
N ALA A 473 -13.77 29.10 -31.47
CA ALA A 473 -12.75 30.09 -31.83
C ALA A 473 -13.40 31.35 -32.42
N GLU A 474 -12.72 32.48 -32.29
CA GLU A 474 -13.16 33.75 -32.86
C GLU A 474 -13.31 33.62 -34.39
N GLY A 475 -14.52 33.84 -34.92
CA GLY A 475 -14.82 33.69 -36.35
C GLY A 475 -15.22 32.28 -36.82
N LYS A 476 -15.49 31.32 -35.93
CA LYS A 476 -16.01 29.99 -36.29
C LYS A 476 -17.42 29.72 -35.76
N ASP A 477 -18.21 29.01 -36.55
CA ASP A 477 -19.60 28.63 -36.20
C ASP A 477 -19.70 27.34 -35.35
N ALA A 478 -18.59 26.60 -35.17
CA ALA A 478 -18.56 25.32 -34.46
C ALA A 478 -17.36 25.22 -33.52
N PRO A 479 -17.49 24.54 -32.37
CA PRO A 479 -16.39 24.38 -31.43
C PRO A 479 -15.31 23.43 -32.00
N THR A 480 -14.05 23.73 -31.71
CA THR A 480 -12.88 22.95 -32.16
C THR A 480 -11.87 22.82 -31.03
N ILE A 481 -10.92 21.91 -31.17
CA ILE A 481 -9.65 21.92 -30.43
C ILE A 481 -8.56 22.37 -31.40
N ASP A 482 -7.51 23.00 -30.90
CA ASP A 482 -6.36 23.34 -31.74
C ASP A 482 -5.18 22.45 -31.36
N LEU A 483 -4.45 21.98 -32.37
CA LEU A 483 -3.26 21.15 -32.20
C LEU A 483 -2.04 21.87 -32.77
N GLU A 484 -0.90 21.70 -32.10
CA GLU A 484 0.42 22.09 -32.58
C GLU A 484 1.30 20.83 -32.78
N PRO A 485 2.18 20.81 -33.80
CA PRO A 485 3.05 19.67 -34.05
C PRO A 485 4.14 19.55 -32.97
N LEU A 486 4.44 18.31 -32.56
CA LEU A 486 5.65 18.00 -31.79
C LEU A 486 6.68 17.32 -32.69
N HIS A 487 6.35 16.13 -33.22
CA HIS A 487 7.30 15.35 -34.00
C HIS A 487 6.60 14.43 -35.03
N PRO A 488 7.05 14.37 -36.30
CA PRO A 488 6.56 13.38 -37.26
C PRO A 488 7.14 12.00 -36.95
N ILE A 489 6.36 10.93 -37.07
CA ILE A 489 6.83 9.56 -36.80
C ILE A 489 6.95 8.80 -38.13
N GLU A 490 8.17 8.44 -38.52
CA GLU A 490 8.39 7.77 -39.81
C GLU A 490 8.04 6.28 -39.78
N ASN A 491 8.33 5.59 -38.66
CA ASN A 491 8.18 4.14 -38.50
C ASN A 491 7.24 3.76 -37.36
N GLY A 492 6.21 4.55 -37.10
CA GLY A 492 5.35 4.34 -35.93
C GLY A 492 4.59 3.00 -35.92
N PRO A 493 4.12 2.55 -34.74
CA PRO A 493 3.38 1.31 -34.57
C PRO A 493 2.21 1.18 -35.55
N THR A 494 2.11 0.02 -36.19
CA THR A 494 1.05 -0.30 -37.15
C THR A 494 -0.23 -0.74 -36.44
N TYR A 495 -1.33 -0.82 -37.21
CA TYR A 495 -2.58 -1.42 -36.72
C TYR A 495 -2.36 -2.81 -36.10
N ASP A 496 -1.53 -3.65 -36.74
CA ASP A 496 -1.29 -5.01 -36.26
C ASP A 496 -0.46 -5.02 -34.97
N ASP A 497 0.52 -4.10 -34.84
CA ASP A 497 1.28 -3.93 -33.59
C ASP A 497 0.36 -3.51 -32.43
N ILE A 498 -0.56 -2.58 -32.68
CA ILE A 498 -1.49 -2.07 -31.66
C ILE A 498 -2.53 -3.13 -31.27
N VAL A 499 -3.03 -3.92 -32.21
CA VAL A 499 -4.07 -4.94 -31.95
C VAL A 499 -3.50 -6.23 -31.37
N SER A 500 -2.23 -6.54 -31.66
CA SER A 500 -1.53 -7.70 -31.08
C SER A 500 -0.96 -7.43 -29.68
N ASP A 501 -0.81 -6.17 -29.29
CA ASP A 501 -0.34 -5.79 -27.97
C ASP A 501 -1.37 -6.10 -26.86
N GLU A 502 -0.93 -6.80 -25.81
CA GLU A 502 -1.80 -7.31 -24.74
C GLU A 502 -2.59 -6.23 -24.00
N LEU A 503 -2.05 -5.00 -23.95
CA LEU A 503 -2.65 -3.86 -23.29
C LEU A 503 -3.47 -3.01 -24.28
N LEU A 504 -2.90 -2.63 -25.42
CA LEU A 504 -3.54 -1.72 -26.37
C LEU A 504 -4.71 -2.34 -27.15
N THR A 505 -4.76 -3.67 -27.26
CA THR A 505 -5.90 -4.41 -27.87
C THR A 505 -7.24 -4.13 -27.17
N ARG A 506 -7.20 -3.60 -25.94
CA ARG A 506 -8.37 -3.26 -25.12
C ARG A 506 -8.75 -1.77 -25.17
N SER A 507 -7.99 -0.96 -25.91
CA SER A 507 -8.18 0.49 -25.99
C SER A 507 -9.49 0.88 -26.68
N GLU A 508 -9.98 2.09 -26.36
CA GLU A 508 -11.19 2.65 -26.97
C GLU A 508 -11.07 2.67 -28.51
N ALA A 509 -9.87 2.95 -29.03
CA ALA A 509 -9.59 2.95 -30.46
C ALA A 509 -9.77 1.55 -31.10
N VAL A 510 -9.19 0.51 -30.50
CA VAL A 510 -9.29 -0.87 -31.00
C VAL A 510 -10.72 -1.40 -30.86
N PHE A 511 -11.38 -1.15 -29.72
CA PHE A 511 -12.77 -1.55 -29.50
C PHE A 511 -13.72 -0.97 -30.55
N ASN A 512 -13.50 0.27 -30.96
CA ASN A 512 -14.27 0.92 -32.01
C ASN A 512 -13.73 0.64 -33.43
N GLY A 513 -12.74 -0.25 -33.60
CA GLY A 513 -12.13 -0.57 -34.89
C GLY A 513 -11.54 0.66 -35.61
N PHE A 514 -11.03 1.62 -34.83
CA PHE A 514 -10.58 2.95 -35.27
C PHE A 514 -11.67 3.74 -36.03
N GLN A 515 -12.96 3.38 -35.88
CA GLN A 515 -14.10 4.07 -36.46
C GLN A 515 -14.53 5.25 -35.55
N GLY A 516 -13.65 6.23 -35.39
CA GLY A 516 -13.86 7.44 -34.57
C GLY A 516 -12.72 8.44 -34.79
N THR A 517 -12.82 9.64 -34.24
CA THR A 517 -11.83 10.71 -34.48
C THR A 517 -10.95 11.05 -33.30
N LEU A 518 -11.44 10.86 -32.06
CA LEU A 518 -10.73 11.23 -30.83
C LEU A 518 -11.03 10.17 -29.76
N PHE A 519 -10.01 9.43 -29.36
CA PHE A 519 -10.08 8.34 -28.38
C PHE A 519 -9.25 8.70 -27.16
N ALA A 520 -9.78 8.42 -25.97
CA ALA A 520 -9.03 8.59 -24.74
C ALA A 520 -8.01 7.45 -24.59
N LEU A 521 -6.82 7.77 -24.10
CA LEU A 521 -5.83 6.80 -23.62
C LEU A 521 -5.75 6.90 -22.10
N SER A 522 -5.80 5.75 -21.43
CA SER A 522 -5.42 5.65 -20.01
C SER A 522 -3.91 5.79 -19.85
N GLY A 523 -3.43 6.16 -18.66
CA GLY A 523 -1.99 6.30 -18.41
C GLY A 523 -1.16 5.05 -18.76
N ALA A 524 -1.71 3.84 -18.56
CA ALA A 524 -1.06 2.60 -18.97
C ALA A 524 -0.98 2.44 -20.49
N GLU A 525 -2.04 2.82 -21.22
CA GLU A 525 -2.06 2.81 -22.69
C GLU A 525 -1.12 3.85 -23.26
N THR A 526 -1.10 5.05 -22.67
CA THR A 526 -0.15 6.11 -22.98
C THR A 526 1.29 5.62 -22.81
N GLN A 527 1.60 4.95 -21.70
CA GLN A 527 2.94 4.39 -21.45
C GLN A 527 3.34 3.33 -22.44
N ARG A 528 2.41 2.43 -22.75
CA ARG A 528 2.69 1.37 -23.70
C ARG A 528 2.88 1.91 -25.11
N LEU A 529 2.03 2.82 -25.55
CA LEU A 529 2.12 3.45 -26.86
C LEU A 529 3.38 4.30 -26.99
N SER A 530 3.75 5.05 -25.95
CA SER A 530 5.01 5.81 -25.88
C SER A 530 6.23 4.89 -26.00
N THR A 531 6.21 3.74 -25.32
CA THR A 531 7.30 2.75 -25.42
C THR A 531 7.42 2.21 -26.84
N LEU A 532 6.32 1.84 -27.48
CA LEU A 532 6.32 1.31 -28.85
C LEU A 532 6.77 2.37 -29.86
N VAL A 533 6.35 3.62 -29.68
CA VAL A 533 6.76 4.75 -30.53
C VAL A 533 8.26 5.06 -30.34
N GLY A 534 8.75 5.14 -29.10
CA GLY A 534 10.16 5.38 -28.80
C GLY A 534 11.10 4.25 -29.27
N GLN A 535 10.63 3.00 -29.24
CA GLN A 535 11.36 1.86 -29.82
C GLN A 535 11.45 1.93 -31.34
N ALA A 536 10.39 2.42 -31.99
CA ALA A 536 10.32 2.51 -33.43
C ALA A 536 11.01 3.77 -34.00
N ASP A 537 11.06 4.83 -33.19
CA ASP A 537 11.68 6.11 -33.52
C ASP A 537 12.23 6.80 -32.26
N ALA A 538 13.51 6.60 -31.97
CA ALA A 538 14.16 7.09 -30.75
C ALA A 538 14.17 8.62 -30.62
N SER A 539 14.02 9.35 -31.74
CA SER A 539 13.93 10.82 -31.73
C SER A 539 12.66 11.33 -31.03
N THR A 540 11.65 10.47 -30.86
CA THR A 540 10.41 10.81 -30.19
C THR A 540 10.50 10.82 -28.66
N ILE A 541 11.56 10.24 -28.08
CA ILE A 541 11.68 10.02 -26.62
C ILE A 541 11.64 11.36 -25.87
N GLU A 542 12.32 12.40 -26.36
CA GLU A 542 12.33 13.72 -25.73
C GLU A 542 10.93 14.35 -25.61
N TYR A 543 10.06 14.12 -26.59
CA TYR A 543 8.68 14.65 -26.61
C TYR A 543 7.69 13.79 -25.80
N LEU A 544 7.99 12.51 -25.62
CA LEU A 544 7.17 11.57 -24.85
C LEU A 544 7.46 11.68 -23.35
N GLU A 545 8.68 12.07 -22.98
CA GLU A 545 9.08 12.33 -21.60
C GLU A 545 8.75 13.76 -21.12
N GLU A 546 8.33 14.63 -22.04
CA GLU A 546 7.98 16.05 -21.83
C GLU A 546 6.63 16.28 -21.09
N GLY A 547 6.21 15.34 -20.25
CA GLY A 547 5.17 15.56 -19.24
C GLY A 547 5.81 16.09 -17.97
N ASP A 548 6.00 17.40 -17.90
CA ASP A 548 6.82 18.11 -16.89
C ASP A 548 6.21 18.14 -15.47
N GLN A 549 5.47 17.11 -15.05
CA GLN A 549 4.84 17.04 -13.73
C GLN A 549 5.88 16.68 -12.65
N ILE A 550 6.15 17.64 -11.79
CA ILE A 550 6.91 17.41 -10.56
C ILE A 550 6.03 16.65 -9.56
N GLY A 551 6.40 15.41 -9.26
CA GLY A 551 5.83 14.66 -8.16
C GLY A 551 6.32 15.11 -6.78
N GLN A 552 5.80 14.46 -5.73
CA GLN A 552 6.21 14.70 -4.34
C GLN A 552 7.67 14.35 -4.07
N LEU A 553 8.28 13.49 -4.89
CA LEU A 553 9.69 13.14 -4.80
C LEU A 553 10.43 13.64 -6.04
N THR A 554 11.53 14.35 -5.87
CA THR A 554 12.38 14.75 -7.00
C THR A 554 13.82 14.42 -6.68
N PHE A 555 14.54 13.84 -7.63
CA PHE A 555 15.97 13.57 -7.50
C PHE A 555 16.75 14.48 -8.43
N THR A 556 17.86 15.00 -7.93
CA THR A 556 18.86 15.71 -8.74
C THR A 556 20.25 15.40 -8.22
N THR A 557 21.27 15.60 -9.05
CA THR A 557 22.67 15.37 -8.69
C THR A 557 23.48 16.60 -9.04
N PHE A 558 24.23 17.12 -8.08
CA PHE A 558 25.09 18.27 -8.31
C PHE A 558 26.41 17.85 -8.95
N HIS A 559 26.88 18.67 -9.88
CA HIS A 559 28.16 18.53 -10.57
C HIS A 559 28.84 19.90 -10.68
N PRO A 560 30.15 19.98 -11.00
CA PRO A 560 30.89 21.24 -10.98
C PRO A 560 30.29 22.37 -11.84
N SER A 561 29.62 22.02 -12.94
CA SER A 561 28.95 22.98 -13.83
C SER A 561 27.52 23.35 -13.43
N TYR A 562 26.96 22.75 -12.37
CA TYR A 562 25.57 22.96 -11.95
C TYR A 562 25.41 24.35 -11.32
N GLY A 563 24.49 25.15 -11.84
CA GLY A 563 24.37 26.57 -11.54
C GLY A 563 23.04 27.01 -10.94
N TYR A 564 22.91 28.32 -10.74
CA TYR A 564 21.64 28.95 -10.36
C TYR A 564 20.60 28.78 -11.47
N GLU A 565 21.07 28.82 -12.72
CA GLU A 565 20.29 28.73 -13.95
C GLU A 565 19.60 27.38 -14.12
N ASP A 566 20.17 26.30 -13.56
CA ASP A 566 19.60 24.96 -13.61
C ASP A 566 18.66 24.69 -12.42
N PHE A 567 18.92 25.35 -11.28
CA PHE A 567 18.21 25.09 -10.03
C PHE A 567 17.01 26.00 -9.82
N VAL A 568 17.12 27.29 -10.15
CA VAL A 568 16.10 28.30 -9.89
C VAL A 568 15.45 28.80 -11.17
N GLU A 569 16.19 29.53 -12.01
CA GLU A 569 15.71 29.99 -13.32
C GLU A 569 16.88 30.45 -14.20
N GLY A 570 16.78 30.19 -15.50
CA GLY A 570 17.86 30.48 -16.44
C GLY A 570 17.36 30.69 -17.87
N PHE A 571 18.02 31.58 -18.60
CA PHE A 571 17.75 31.73 -20.03
C PHE A 571 18.35 30.56 -20.82
N ARG A 572 17.54 29.95 -21.69
CA ARG A 572 17.91 28.90 -22.63
C ARG A 572 17.66 29.33 -24.06
N PRO A 573 18.56 29.01 -24.99
CA PRO A 573 18.33 29.29 -26.40
C PRO A 573 17.31 28.30 -26.96
N VAL A 574 16.18 28.80 -27.42
CA VAL A 574 15.13 28.05 -28.11
C VAL A 574 14.95 28.61 -29.52
N PRO A 575 14.65 27.78 -30.52
CA PRO A 575 14.30 28.28 -31.85
C PRO A 575 12.97 29.02 -31.78
N ASP A 576 12.93 30.26 -32.26
CA ASP A 576 11.68 30.99 -32.42
C ASP A 576 10.89 30.51 -33.65
N ALA A 577 9.70 31.07 -33.87
CA ALA A 577 8.83 30.71 -34.99
C ALA A 577 9.46 30.94 -36.39
N SER A 578 10.58 31.67 -36.47
CA SER A 578 11.35 31.91 -37.70
C SER A 578 12.60 31.02 -37.83
N GLY A 579 12.89 30.20 -36.82
CA GLY A 579 14.08 29.35 -36.74
C GLY A 579 15.33 30.08 -36.25
N GLU A 580 15.22 31.33 -35.81
CA GLU A 580 16.31 32.06 -35.16
C GLU A 580 16.37 31.71 -33.67
N LEU A 581 17.58 31.74 -33.07
CA LEU A 581 17.73 31.44 -31.64
C LEU A 581 17.22 32.62 -30.80
N ALA A 582 16.13 32.41 -30.07
CA ALA A 582 15.63 33.31 -29.05
C ALA A 582 16.01 32.79 -27.65
N LEU A 583 16.21 33.70 -26.69
CA LEU A 583 16.41 33.32 -25.30
C LEU A 583 15.06 33.24 -24.61
N GLN A 584 14.67 32.03 -24.20
CA GLN A 584 13.50 31.79 -23.36
C GLN A 584 13.94 31.58 -21.92
N LEU A 585 13.23 32.18 -20.98
CA LEU A 585 13.45 31.93 -19.57
C LEU A 585 12.77 30.60 -19.19
N GLU A 586 13.53 29.70 -18.59
CA GLU A 586 13.05 28.42 -18.10
C GLU A 586 13.21 28.31 -16.58
N ASP A 587 12.26 27.62 -15.95
CA ASP A 587 12.27 27.38 -14.51
C ASP A 587 13.14 26.17 -14.17
N GLY A 588 14.07 26.37 -13.24
CA GLY A 588 14.93 25.32 -12.72
C GLY A 588 14.19 24.35 -11.78
N VAL A 589 14.83 23.22 -11.47
CA VAL A 589 14.20 22.11 -10.73
C VAL A 589 13.59 22.53 -9.39
N PHE A 590 14.26 23.40 -8.62
CA PHE A 590 13.78 23.84 -7.31
C PHE A 590 12.61 24.81 -7.42
N LYS A 591 12.64 25.73 -8.40
CA LYS A 591 11.52 26.64 -8.66
C LYS A 591 10.27 25.83 -9.03
N ARG A 592 10.41 24.85 -9.91
CA ARG A 592 9.31 23.95 -10.31
C ARG A 592 8.74 23.13 -9.14
N VAL A 593 9.60 22.55 -8.28
CA VAL A 593 9.17 21.87 -7.04
C VAL A 593 8.40 22.81 -6.12
N CYS A 594 8.87 24.05 -5.95
CA CYS A 594 8.16 25.03 -5.12
C CYS A 594 6.80 25.41 -5.71
N LEU A 595 6.69 25.60 -7.03
CA LEU A 595 5.42 25.88 -7.68
C LEU A 595 4.42 24.72 -7.53
N ALA A 596 4.88 23.47 -7.70
CA ALA A 596 4.06 22.28 -7.48
C ALA A 596 3.59 22.18 -6.01
N ALA A 597 4.48 22.41 -5.05
CA ALA A 597 4.15 22.38 -3.63
C ALA A 597 3.21 23.50 -3.19
N LEU A 598 3.22 24.67 -3.84
CA LEU A 598 2.23 25.74 -3.61
C LEU A 598 0.84 25.35 -4.10
N ALA A 599 0.76 24.60 -5.20
CA ALA A 599 -0.51 24.11 -5.74
C ALA A 599 -1.11 22.99 -4.89
N ASP A 600 -0.28 22.23 -4.16
CA ASP A 600 -0.70 21.15 -3.27
C ASP A 600 -0.15 21.31 -1.83
N PRO A 601 -0.65 22.32 -1.07
CA PRO A 601 -0.12 22.64 0.26
C PRO A 601 -0.40 21.57 1.32
N GLY A 602 -1.30 20.60 1.06
CA GLY A 602 -1.66 19.52 1.98
C GLY A 602 -0.67 18.36 2.02
N ARG A 603 0.29 18.32 1.08
CA ARG A 603 1.24 17.21 0.91
C ARG A 603 2.69 17.70 0.93
N PRO A 604 3.61 16.91 1.52
CA PRO A 604 5.04 17.23 1.51
C PRO A 604 5.65 16.97 0.13
N TYR A 605 6.61 17.82 -0.26
CA TYR A 605 7.47 17.65 -1.42
C TYR A 605 8.92 17.52 -0.94
N LEU A 606 9.64 16.50 -1.40
CA LEU A 606 11.01 16.21 -1.01
C LEU A 606 11.91 16.21 -2.25
N LEU A 607 12.89 17.12 -2.26
CA LEU A 607 13.95 17.17 -3.26
C LEU A 607 15.22 16.54 -2.67
N VAL A 608 15.62 15.41 -3.23
CA VAL A 608 16.87 14.71 -2.91
C VAL A 608 17.97 15.23 -3.83
N ILE A 609 19.05 15.74 -3.24
CA ILE A 609 20.21 16.31 -3.93
C ILE A 609 21.42 15.43 -3.67
N ASP A 610 21.76 14.56 -4.62
CA ASP A 610 22.94 13.72 -4.52
C ASP A 610 24.21 14.54 -4.80
N GLU A 611 25.29 14.25 -4.08
CA GLU A 611 26.59 14.92 -4.23
C GLU A 611 26.52 16.45 -4.07
N ILE A 612 25.77 16.93 -3.07
CA ILE A 612 25.45 18.36 -2.88
C ILE A 612 26.68 19.28 -2.83
N ASN A 613 27.84 18.77 -2.44
CA ASN A 613 29.08 19.53 -2.32
C ASN A 613 29.91 19.60 -3.63
N ARG A 614 29.53 18.88 -4.68
CA ARG A 614 30.19 18.94 -6.00
C ARG A 614 29.87 20.21 -6.79
N ALA A 615 28.88 20.98 -6.36
CA ALA A 615 28.61 22.33 -6.85
C ALA A 615 28.81 23.37 -5.74
N ASN A 616 28.98 24.64 -6.15
CA ASN A 616 29.00 25.75 -5.19
C ASN A 616 27.56 26.05 -4.73
N VAL A 617 27.13 25.37 -3.67
CA VAL A 617 25.76 25.45 -3.13
C VAL A 617 25.30 26.89 -2.85
N ALA A 618 26.21 27.75 -2.38
CA ALA A 618 25.86 29.15 -2.12
C ALA A 618 25.52 29.91 -3.41
N LYS A 619 26.25 29.61 -4.50
CA LYS A 619 25.95 30.18 -5.83
C LYS A 619 24.69 29.58 -6.43
N VAL A 620 24.48 28.27 -6.29
CA VAL A 620 23.29 27.57 -6.81
C VAL A 620 22.00 28.08 -6.16
N LEU A 621 22.01 28.31 -4.84
CA LEU A 621 20.83 28.79 -4.11
C LEU A 621 20.60 30.30 -4.25
N GLY A 622 21.64 31.08 -4.58
CA GLY A 622 21.54 32.54 -4.68
C GLY A 622 20.90 33.17 -3.44
N GLU A 623 19.87 34.00 -3.67
CA GLU A 623 19.08 34.66 -2.62
C GLU A 623 18.18 33.71 -1.83
N LEU A 624 17.90 32.51 -2.32
CA LEU A 624 17.00 31.55 -1.68
C LEU A 624 17.63 30.93 -0.43
N ILE A 625 18.95 31.06 -0.25
CA ILE A 625 19.66 30.57 0.93
C ILE A 625 19.04 31.04 2.24
N THR A 626 18.46 32.25 2.27
CA THR A 626 17.77 32.77 3.46
C THR A 626 16.37 32.20 3.64
N LEU A 627 15.69 31.83 2.55
CA LEU A 627 14.32 31.31 2.57
C LEU A 627 14.24 29.83 2.95
N LEU A 628 15.37 29.11 2.96
CA LEU A 628 15.41 27.72 3.42
C LEU A 628 15.13 27.57 4.93
N GLU A 629 15.42 28.60 5.73
CA GLU A 629 15.15 28.57 7.18
C GLU A 629 13.64 28.44 7.44
N VAL A 630 13.25 27.53 8.34
CA VAL A 630 11.83 27.15 8.57
C VAL A 630 10.95 28.36 8.90
N ASP A 631 11.47 29.31 9.68
CA ASP A 631 10.79 30.56 10.07
C ASP A 631 10.69 31.60 8.93
N LYS A 632 11.42 31.40 7.83
CA LYS A 632 11.48 32.30 6.67
C LYS A 632 10.80 31.74 5.43
N ARG A 633 10.40 30.46 5.45
CA ARG A 633 9.53 29.88 4.41
C ARG A 633 8.19 30.62 4.41
N GLY A 634 7.66 30.88 3.23
CA GLY A 634 6.49 31.76 3.05
C GLY A 634 6.82 33.23 2.83
N LEU A 635 8.04 33.70 3.10
CA LEU A 635 8.45 35.06 2.75
C LEU A 635 8.66 35.21 1.24
N GLN A 636 8.18 36.33 0.69
CA GLN A 636 8.32 36.67 -0.72
C GLN A 636 9.68 37.31 -1.01
N VAL A 637 10.34 36.85 -2.05
CA VAL A 637 11.49 37.51 -2.69
C VAL A 637 11.17 37.81 -4.15
N THR A 638 11.91 38.72 -4.76
CA THR A 638 11.82 38.99 -6.20
C THR A 638 13.02 38.37 -6.89
N LEU A 639 12.78 37.43 -7.80
CA LEU A 639 13.85 36.75 -8.52
C LEU A 639 14.54 37.72 -9.51
N PRO A 640 15.86 37.63 -9.69
CA PRO A 640 16.63 38.60 -10.44
C PRO A 640 16.41 38.51 -11.96
N GLN A 641 16.11 37.33 -12.53
CA GLN A 641 15.98 37.16 -13.98
C GLN A 641 14.54 37.44 -14.43
N SER A 642 13.56 36.72 -13.89
CA SER A 642 12.14 36.87 -14.23
C SER A 642 11.49 38.16 -13.69
N LYS A 643 12.03 38.71 -12.58
CA LYS A 643 11.38 39.75 -11.76
C LYS A 643 10.07 39.29 -11.11
N GLU A 644 9.80 37.99 -11.12
CA GLU A 644 8.63 37.41 -10.48
C GLU A 644 8.78 37.38 -8.96
N ARG A 645 7.64 37.38 -8.26
CA ARG A 645 7.62 37.11 -6.83
C ARG A 645 7.66 35.62 -6.61
N PHE A 646 8.62 35.17 -5.82
CA PHE A 646 8.83 33.77 -5.50
C PHE A 646 8.83 33.52 -3.99
N VAL A 647 8.41 32.33 -3.60
CA VAL A 647 8.29 31.89 -2.21
C VAL A 647 8.76 30.44 -2.12
N VAL A 648 9.54 30.11 -1.11
CA VAL A 648 9.80 28.72 -0.72
C VAL A 648 8.67 28.25 0.21
N PRO A 649 7.87 27.24 -0.18
CA PRO A 649 6.73 26.78 0.62
C PRO A 649 7.17 26.02 1.88
N PRO A 650 6.37 26.04 2.97
CA PRO A 650 6.70 25.30 4.19
C PRO A 650 6.72 23.78 3.98
N ASN A 651 5.98 23.27 3.00
CA ASN A 651 5.87 21.84 2.66
C ASN A 651 6.96 21.33 1.69
N VAL A 652 7.97 22.13 1.33
CA VAL A 652 9.13 21.66 0.51
C VAL A 652 10.31 21.29 1.40
N TYR A 653 10.91 20.13 1.22
CA TYR A 653 12.00 19.63 2.05
C TYR A 653 13.20 19.26 1.18
N LEU A 654 14.42 19.42 1.72
CA LEU A 654 15.65 19.08 1.02
C LEU A 654 16.41 17.97 1.74
N LEU A 655 16.85 16.96 1.01
CA LEU A 655 17.73 15.91 1.52
C LEU A 655 18.98 15.79 0.65
N GLY A 656 20.11 16.24 1.17
CA GLY A 656 21.40 16.15 0.50
C GLY A 656 22.18 14.89 0.86
N THR A 657 23.00 14.38 -0.04
CA THR A 657 24.09 13.45 0.26
C THR A 657 25.44 14.11 -0.01
N MET A 658 26.46 13.77 0.78
CA MET A 658 27.78 14.40 0.70
C MET A 658 28.90 13.39 0.97
N ASN A 659 29.80 13.18 0.01
CA ASN A 659 31.05 12.45 0.26
C ASN A 659 32.09 13.37 0.90
N THR A 660 32.79 12.91 1.94
CA THR A 660 33.82 13.71 2.63
C THR A 660 35.26 13.46 2.16
N ALA A 661 35.50 12.38 1.42
CA ALA A 661 36.84 12.00 0.95
C ALA A 661 37.32 12.73 -0.31
N ASP A 662 36.40 13.26 -1.14
CA ASP A 662 36.73 13.85 -2.45
C ASP A 662 37.57 15.14 -2.27
N ARG A 663 38.78 15.16 -2.83
CA ARG A 663 39.69 16.32 -2.73
C ARG A 663 39.30 17.50 -3.62
N SER A 664 38.42 17.29 -4.59
CA SER A 664 37.96 18.26 -5.60
C SER A 664 36.76 19.12 -5.15
N ILE A 665 36.37 19.02 -3.88
CA ILE A 665 35.12 19.58 -3.34
C ILE A 665 35.26 21.05 -2.94
N THR A 666 34.19 21.84 -3.18
CA THR A 666 34.04 23.17 -2.59
C THR A 666 33.64 23.04 -1.12
N LEU A 667 34.46 23.54 -0.18
CA LEU A 667 34.11 23.59 1.25
C LEU A 667 32.75 24.28 1.45
N MET A 668 31.79 23.58 2.06
CA MET A 668 30.51 24.20 2.42
C MET A 668 30.74 25.35 3.40
N ASP A 669 30.25 26.53 3.02
CA ASP A 669 30.31 27.73 3.86
C ASP A 669 29.62 27.49 5.22
N VAL A 670 30.19 28.07 6.28
CA VAL A 670 29.62 28.13 7.64
C VAL A 670 28.17 28.63 7.61
N ALA A 671 27.87 29.58 6.71
CA ALA A 671 26.53 30.10 6.53
C ALA A 671 25.54 29.03 6.01
N LEU A 672 25.98 28.09 5.18
CA LEU A 672 25.15 26.95 4.76
C LEU A 672 25.05 25.91 5.87
N ARG A 673 26.16 25.65 6.58
CA ARG A 673 26.17 24.66 7.67
C ARG A 673 25.15 24.95 8.77
N ARG A 674 24.85 26.22 9.07
CA ARG A 674 23.83 26.58 10.09
C ARG A 674 22.38 26.29 9.67
N ARG A 675 22.15 26.14 8.35
CA ARG A 675 20.81 26.03 7.74
C ARG A 675 20.41 24.58 7.50
N PHE A 676 21.37 23.71 7.22
CA PHE A 676 21.16 22.27 7.11
C PHE A 676 21.39 21.56 8.45
N ALA A 677 20.65 20.50 8.73
CA ALA A 677 21.10 19.50 9.69
C ALA A 677 22.13 18.58 9.03
N PHE A 678 23.17 18.18 9.75
CA PHE A 678 24.19 17.26 9.25
C PHE A 678 24.13 15.97 10.04
N ILE A 679 23.91 14.86 9.34
CA ILE A 679 23.87 13.52 9.91
C ILE A 679 25.04 12.73 9.33
N GLU A 680 25.96 12.33 10.21
CA GLU A 680 27.17 11.62 9.83
C GLU A 680 26.91 10.12 9.73
N LEU A 681 27.28 9.51 8.60
CA LEU A 681 27.25 8.07 8.37
C LEU A 681 28.68 7.56 8.26
N MET A 682 29.14 6.89 9.32
CA MET A 682 30.43 6.22 9.39
C MET A 682 30.32 4.75 8.96
N PRO A 683 31.43 4.11 8.54
CA PRO A 683 31.44 2.67 8.29
C PRO A 683 30.95 1.89 9.52
N ARG A 684 30.11 0.88 9.29
CA ARG A 684 29.57 -0.06 10.27
C ARG A 684 30.07 -1.48 9.98
N PRO A 685 31.27 -1.87 10.45
CA PRO A 685 31.77 -3.23 10.30
C PRO A 685 30.86 -4.29 10.93
N ASP A 686 30.11 -3.90 11.97
CA ASP A 686 29.10 -4.72 12.66
C ASP A 686 27.99 -5.26 11.74
N GLN A 687 27.83 -4.70 10.54
CA GLN A 687 26.87 -5.20 9.54
C GLN A 687 27.42 -6.37 8.69
N LEU A 688 28.67 -6.77 8.92
CA LEU A 688 29.39 -7.79 8.14
C LEU A 688 29.75 -9.00 9.01
N GLU A 689 28.73 -9.63 9.62
CA GLU A 689 28.88 -10.78 10.52
C GLU A 689 29.44 -12.04 9.82
N GLN A 690 29.42 -12.07 8.48
CA GLN A 690 29.85 -13.18 7.65
C GLN A 690 31.38 -13.25 7.51
N ALA A 691 31.84 -14.43 7.11
CA ALA A 691 33.23 -14.68 6.76
C ALA A 691 33.33 -15.21 5.33
N VAL A 692 34.41 -14.81 4.65
CA VAL A 692 34.80 -15.33 3.35
C VAL A 692 36.02 -16.22 3.56
N GLY A 693 35.83 -17.54 3.50
CA GLY A 693 36.87 -18.50 3.86
C GLY A 693 37.34 -18.31 5.31
N THR A 694 38.59 -17.87 5.50
CA THR A 694 39.18 -17.59 6.83
C THR A 694 39.08 -16.12 7.26
N LEU A 695 38.65 -15.24 6.36
CA LEU A 695 38.57 -13.80 6.60
C LEU A 695 37.20 -13.43 7.16
N LYS A 696 37.16 -12.99 8.41
CA LYS A 696 35.96 -12.34 8.97
C LYS A 696 35.84 -10.93 8.42
N LEU A 697 34.71 -10.60 7.78
CA LEU A 697 34.55 -9.32 7.08
C LEU A 697 34.47 -8.13 8.06
N GLU A 698 33.82 -8.31 9.20
CA GLU A 698 33.82 -7.32 10.30
C GLU A 698 35.25 -6.96 10.74
N ASP A 699 36.07 -7.97 11.08
CA ASP A 699 37.46 -7.79 11.53
C ASP A 699 38.32 -7.13 10.43
N PHE A 700 38.17 -7.58 9.19
CA PHE A 700 38.85 -7.01 8.03
C PHE A 700 38.53 -5.52 7.87
N LEU A 701 37.26 -5.15 7.80
CA LEU A 701 36.86 -3.78 7.55
C LEU A 701 37.24 -2.87 8.73
N ALA A 702 37.06 -3.34 9.98
CA ALA A 702 37.45 -2.60 11.17
C ALA A 702 38.98 -2.39 11.24
N GLY A 703 39.76 -3.41 10.94
CA GLY A 703 41.22 -3.37 10.88
C GLY A 703 41.73 -2.45 9.78
N LEU A 704 41.21 -2.61 8.55
CA LEU A 704 41.53 -1.76 7.41
C LEU A 704 41.23 -0.29 7.71
N ASN A 705 40.04 0.00 8.25
CA ASN A 705 39.63 1.37 8.57
C ASN A 705 40.44 2.00 9.70
N ARG A 706 41.03 1.22 10.59
CA ARG A 706 41.96 1.70 11.62
C ARG A 706 43.26 2.20 10.97
N GLU A 707 43.81 1.42 10.04
CA GLU A 707 45.02 1.79 9.34
C GLU A 707 44.80 2.95 8.36
N VAL A 708 43.69 2.94 7.62
CA VAL A 708 43.33 4.05 6.73
C VAL A 708 43.14 5.35 7.50
N ALA A 709 42.49 5.31 8.67
CA ALA A 709 42.34 6.49 9.52
C ALA A 709 43.70 7.02 10.03
N ARG A 710 44.65 6.12 10.32
CA ARG A 710 46.01 6.48 10.76
C ARG A 710 46.86 7.10 9.65
N VAL A 711 46.81 6.52 8.44
CA VAL A 711 47.66 6.91 7.31
C VAL A 711 47.06 8.06 6.51
N ALA A 712 45.78 7.95 6.15
CA ALA A 712 45.15 8.82 5.18
C ALA A 712 44.10 9.78 5.78
N GLY A 713 43.60 9.48 6.98
CA GLY A 713 42.65 10.27 7.76
C GLY A 713 41.25 9.64 7.88
N ARG A 714 40.51 10.01 8.93
CA ARG A 714 39.17 9.46 9.26
C ARG A 714 38.15 9.56 8.12
N GLU A 715 38.16 10.67 7.39
CA GLU A 715 37.20 10.94 6.31
C GLU A 715 37.39 10.04 5.08
N LYS A 716 38.48 9.28 5.03
CA LYS A 716 38.81 8.34 3.93
C LYS A 716 38.58 6.88 4.30
N GLN A 717 37.94 6.60 5.43
CA GLN A 717 37.60 5.22 5.77
C GLN A 717 36.69 4.59 4.69
N ILE A 718 36.81 3.28 4.52
CA ILE A 718 36.04 2.48 3.56
C ILE A 718 34.72 2.08 4.20
N GLY A 719 33.61 2.36 3.53
CA GLY A 719 32.30 1.93 3.99
C GLY A 719 31.95 0.48 3.68
N HIS A 720 31.03 -0.08 4.46
CA HIS A 720 30.57 -1.46 4.39
C HIS A 720 29.80 -1.79 3.11
N ALA A 721 29.20 -0.80 2.43
CA ALA A 721 28.38 -1.04 1.24
C ALA A 721 29.17 -1.67 0.07
N TYR A 722 30.49 -1.45 -0.01
CA TYR A 722 31.35 -2.13 -1.00
C TYR A 722 31.29 -3.65 -0.86
N LEU A 723 31.17 -4.14 0.38
CA LEU A 723 31.13 -5.58 0.71
C LEU A 723 29.70 -6.12 0.76
N MET A 724 28.69 -5.31 0.42
CA MET A 724 27.27 -5.69 0.44
C MET A 724 26.60 -5.56 -0.94
N PRO A 725 27.10 -6.22 -2.00
CA PRO A 725 26.46 -6.17 -3.30
C PRO A 725 25.02 -6.70 -3.22
N GLY A 726 24.06 -5.93 -3.74
CA GLY A 726 22.63 -6.28 -3.62
C GLY A 726 22.06 -6.17 -2.20
N GLY A 727 22.77 -5.52 -1.27
CA GLY A 727 22.34 -5.32 0.11
C GLY A 727 22.58 -6.51 1.02
N GLN A 728 23.33 -7.53 0.57
CA GLN A 728 23.74 -8.68 1.38
C GLN A 728 25.27 -8.78 1.38
N PRO A 729 25.90 -9.14 2.51
CA PRO A 729 27.34 -9.32 2.59
C PRO A 729 27.85 -10.38 1.62
N VAL A 730 29.04 -10.16 1.05
CA VAL A 730 29.68 -11.10 0.13
C VAL A 730 30.06 -12.41 0.83
N GLU A 731 29.81 -13.54 0.18
CA GLU A 731 30.05 -14.87 0.76
C GLU A 731 31.24 -15.60 0.09
N GLU A 732 31.46 -15.37 -1.21
CA GLU A 732 32.43 -16.11 -2.00
C GLU A 732 33.78 -15.40 -2.13
N ALA A 733 34.88 -16.15 -2.02
CA ALA A 733 36.25 -15.62 -2.12
C ALA A 733 36.51 -14.91 -3.45
N ALA A 734 36.01 -15.48 -4.56
CA ALA A 734 36.14 -14.89 -5.88
C ALA A 734 35.46 -13.52 -6.00
N ASP A 735 34.27 -13.37 -5.41
CA ASP A 735 33.52 -12.11 -5.41
C ASP A 735 34.18 -11.07 -4.52
N PHE A 736 34.63 -11.47 -3.33
CA PHE A 736 35.41 -10.60 -2.45
C PHE A 736 36.69 -10.12 -3.14
N ALA A 737 37.46 -11.02 -3.75
CA ALA A 737 38.70 -10.67 -4.45
C ALA A 737 38.44 -9.72 -5.63
N ARG A 738 37.33 -9.91 -6.34
CA ARG A 738 36.89 -8.99 -7.40
C ARG A 738 36.58 -7.60 -6.84
N ILE A 739 35.79 -7.49 -5.77
CA ILE A 739 35.46 -6.20 -5.11
C ILE A 739 36.74 -5.53 -4.61
N PHE A 740 37.62 -6.29 -3.96
CA PHE A 740 38.87 -5.78 -3.44
C PHE A 740 39.73 -5.19 -4.57
N ARG A 741 39.97 -5.94 -5.65
CA ARG A 741 40.82 -5.49 -6.77
C ARG A 741 40.23 -4.33 -7.56
N LEU A 742 38.91 -4.31 -7.77
CA LEU A 742 38.27 -3.35 -8.67
C LEU A 742 37.78 -2.08 -7.95
N GLU A 743 37.55 -2.12 -6.64
CA GLU A 743 36.90 -1.02 -5.92
C GLU A 743 37.72 -0.56 -4.72
N ILE A 744 38.11 -1.48 -3.82
CA ILE A 744 38.82 -1.09 -2.57
C ILE A 744 40.27 -0.71 -2.85
N LEU A 745 41.02 -1.55 -3.57
CA LEU A 745 42.44 -1.36 -3.83
C LEU A 745 42.72 -0.06 -4.61
N PRO A 746 42.02 0.27 -5.71
CA PRO A 746 42.23 1.53 -6.43
C PRO A 746 41.98 2.76 -5.55
N LEU A 747 40.97 2.69 -4.68
CA LEU A 747 40.67 3.78 -3.73
C LEU A 747 41.81 3.95 -2.71
N LEU A 748 42.36 2.86 -2.19
CA LEU A 748 43.51 2.89 -1.29
C LEU A 748 44.76 3.45 -1.99
N GLN A 749 44.99 3.11 -3.25
CA GLN A 749 46.08 3.67 -4.07
C GLN A 749 45.94 5.20 -4.19
N GLU A 750 44.74 5.71 -4.46
CA GLU A 750 44.47 7.15 -4.50
C GLU A 750 44.69 7.82 -3.12
N TYR A 751 44.24 7.17 -2.04
CA TYR A 751 44.35 7.70 -0.69
C TYR A 751 45.78 7.80 -0.19
N CYS A 752 46.60 6.83 -0.57
CA CYS A 752 48.03 6.75 -0.28
C CYS A 752 48.90 7.46 -1.33
N TYR A 753 48.31 8.19 -2.28
CA TYR A 753 49.03 8.89 -3.37
C TYR A 753 50.01 7.98 -4.15
N GLU A 754 49.65 6.72 -4.36
CA GLU A 754 50.49 5.70 -5.01
C GLU A 754 51.83 5.43 -4.27
N GLU A 755 51.96 5.83 -3.00
CA GLU A 755 53.11 5.51 -2.17
C GLU A 755 53.00 4.08 -1.62
N TYR A 756 53.74 3.15 -2.22
CA TYR A 756 53.75 1.74 -1.83
C TYR A 756 54.15 1.50 -0.36
N GLY A 757 54.95 2.38 0.25
CA GLY A 757 55.25 2.34 1.68
C GLY A 757 54.03 2.58 2.57
N GLN A 758 53.17 3.53 2.19
CA GLN A 758 51.90 3.79 2.88
C GLN A 758 50.90 2.66 2.63
N LEU A 759 50.83 2.16 1.38
CA LEU A 759 50.01 0.99 1.05
C LEU A 759 50.41 -0.25 1.85
N GLN A 760 51.71 -0.49 2.04
CA GLN A 760 52.20 -1.60 2.86
C GLN A 760 51.83 -1.44 4.34
N GLN A 761 51.82 -0.21 4.88
CA GLN A 761 51.33 0.03 6.26
C GLN A 761 49.85 -0.35 6.41
N VAL A 762 49.05 -0.05 5.39
CA VAL A 762 47.61 -0.35 5.36
C VAL A 762 47.35 -1.84 5.13
N LEU A 763 47.91 -2.42 4.07
CA LEU A 763 47.57 -3.77 3.58
C LEU A 763 48.53 -4.87 4.04
N GLY A 764 49.72 -4.51 4.51
CA GLY A 764 50.76 -5.44 4.97
C GLY A 764 51.75 -5.89 3.89
N PRO A 765 52.91 -6.44 4.31
CA PRO A 765 53.98 -6.89 3.41
C PRO A 765 53.66 -8.18 2.66
N GLU A 766 52.63 -8.93 3.07
CA GLU A 766 52.17 -10.12 2.35
C GLU A 766 51.45 -9.80 1.04
N LEU A 767 50.99 -8.55 0.86
CA LEU A 767 50.33 -8.11 -0.37
C LEU A 767 51.13 -7.06 -1.14
N VAL A 768 51.88 -6.21 -0.44
CA VAL A 768 52.59 -5.06 -1.03
C VAL A 768 54.10 -5.26 -1.02
N ASP A 769 54.72 -5.16 -2.20
CA ASP A 769 56.16 -5.15 -2.39
C ASP A 769 56.65 -3.72 -2.61
N VAL A 770 57.27 -3.16 -1.57
CA VAL A 770 57.76 -1.77 -1.57
C VAL A 770 59.00 -1.61 -2.47
N ASP A 771 59.84 -2.64 -2.56
CA ASP A 771 61.07 -2.60 -3.37
C ASP A 771 60.73 -2.67 -4.87
N ALA A 772 59.74 -3.49 -5.23
CA ALA A 772 59.24 -3.59 -6.59
C ALA A 772 58.24 -2.48 -6.97
N GLN A 773 57.83 -1.62 -6.03
CA GLN A 773 56.75 -0.64 -6.20
C GLN A 773 55.50 -1.30 -6.82
N GLY A 774 55.08 -2.41 -6.24
CA GLY A 774 54.01 -3.24 -6.81
C GLY A 774 53.30 -4.10 -5.78
N PHE A 775 52.44 -4.98 -6.27
CA PHE A 775 51.75 -6.00 -5.49
C PHE A 775 52.33 -7.37 -5.83
N LYS A 776 52.28 -8.29 -4.87
CA LYS A 776 52.60 -9.70 -5.14
C LYS A 776 51.48 -10.32 -5.97
N GLU A 777 51.66 -10.40 -7.29
CA GLU A 777 50.62 -10.82 -8.26
C GLU A 777 50.08 -12.22 -7.96
N ASP A 778 50.94 -13.15 -7.54
CA ASP A 778 50.58 -14.51 -7.13
C ASP A 778 49.59 -14.55 -5.96
N VAL A 779 49.67 -13.56 -5.06
CA VAL A 779 48.73 -13.40 -3.93
C VAL A 779 47.50 -12.58 -4.34
N LEU A 780 47.68 -11.52 -5.14
CA LEU A 780 46.59 -10.62 -5.50
C LEU A 780 45.60 -11.25 -6.49
N GLU A 781 46.07 -12.07 -7.43
CA GLU A 781 45.22 -12.69 -8.46
C GLU A 781 44.44 -13.91 -7.95
N ASP A 782 45.03 -14.69 -7.06
CA ASP A 782 44.41 -15.87 -6.46
C ASP A 782 43.43 -15.48 -5.33
N PRO A 783 42.12 -15.78 -5.46
CA PRO A 783 41.14 -15.39 -4.45
C PRO A 783 41.39 -15.95 -3.05
N ASP A 784 41.85 -17.20 -2.96
CA ASP A 784 42.09 -17.88 -1.69
C ASP A 784 43.37 -17.35 -1.03
N ALA A 785 44.42 -17.11 -1.82
CA ALA A 785 45.67 -16.52 -1.32
C ALA A 785 45.45 -15.09 -0.80
N LEU A 786 44.67 -14.27 -1.52
CA LEU A 786 44.32 -12.92 -1.09
C LEU A 786 43.54 -12.93 0.24
N VAL A 787 42.53 -13.80 0.34
CA VAL A 787 41.73 -13.96 1.56
C VAL A 787 42.63 -14.38 2.73
N GLN A 788 43.55 -15.33 2.53
CA GLN A 788 44.47 -15.76 3.57
C GLN A 788 45.46 -14.67 4.00
N ALA A 789 46.03 -13.92 3.06
CA ALA A 789 46.95 -12.83 3.35
C ALA A 789 46.29 -11.72 4.18
N LEU A 790 45.07 -11.34 3.81
CA LEU A 790 44.28 -10.34 4.55
C LEU A 790 43.81 -10.88 5.91
N ALA A 791 43.45 -12.16 6.00
CA ALA A 791 43.08 -12.78 7.27
C ALA A 791 44.25 -12.81 8.26
N GLY A 792 45.46 -13.11 7.76
CA GLY A 792 46.69 -13.02 8.54
C GLY A 792 46.95 -11.62 9.08
N ARG A 793 46.69 -10.58 8.29
CA ARG A 793 46.89 -9.17 8.69
C ARG A 793 45.84 -8.66 9.69
N PHE A 794 44.58 -9.04 9.52
CA PHE A 794 43.45 -8.39 10.22
C PHE A 794 42.70 -9.28 11.22
N SER A 795 43.07 -10.55 11.41
CA SER A 795 42.46 -11.42 12.42
C SER A 795 42.73 -10.95 13.86
N ALA A 796 41.73 -11.12 14.73
CA ALA A 796 41.77 -10.68 16.13
C ALA A 796 43.00 -11.15 16.96
N SER A 797 43.67 -12.25 16.59
CA SER A 797 44.86 -12.73 17.32
C SER A 797 46.14 -11.91 17.06
N ALA A 798 46.19 -11.12 15.98
CA ALA A 798 47.30 -10.22 15.69
C ALA A 798 47.21 -8.88 16.45
N ALA A 799 46.05 -8.56 17.04
CA ALA A 799 45.82 -7.31 17.76
C ALA A 799 46.37 -7.31 19.20
N GLU A 800 46.68 -8.46 19.79
CA GLU A 800 47.25 -8.57 21.15
C GLU A 800 48.79 -8.51 21.18
N SER A 801 49.49 -8.53 20.03
CA SER A 801 50.96 -8.51 19.99
C SER A 801 51.59 -7.11 19.90
N ASP A 802 50.79 -6.05 19.80
CA ASP A 802 51.26 -4.66 19.62
C ASP A 802 50.93 -3.74 20.82
N GLU A 803 50.92 -4.27 22.06
CA GLU A 803 51.11 -3.41 23.25
C GLU A 803 52.62 -3.16 23.46
N PRO A 804 53.09 -1.90 23.53
CA PRO A 804 54.49 -1.59 23.71
C PRO A 804 54.94 -1.95 25.13
N SER A 805 56.07 -2.65 25.22
CA SER A 805 56.80 -2.91 26.47
C SER A 805 57.67 -1.73 26.91
#